data_AF-A0A661NAR2-F1
#
_entry.id   AF-A0A661NAR2-F1
#
_cell.length_a   1.000
_cell.length_b   1.000
_cell.length_c   1.000
_cell.angle_alpha   90.00
_cell.angle_beta   90.00
_cell.angle_gamma   90.00
#
_symmetry.space_group_name_H-M   'P 1'
#
loop_
_entity.id
_entity.type
_entity.pdbx_description
1 polymer ?
#
loop_
_entity_poly.entity_id
_entity_poly.type
_entity_poly.pdbx_seq_one_letter_code
_entity_poly.pdbx_strand_id
1 'polypeptide(L)'
;MVKLFVLLVVSCTAISLTACGDDDGGADTGIADSGGDADAMDSGPPDPPAPAPLDSVDQTARRIIPGLTGHAFVVRVEHNVPHVYAENRDDAWRVFGYVMAQDRFFQMELVTRLGQGRLAELLGEAALDFDIENRMNGTTRVADQLVADLTPEEAAEVDAFAEGINAYLEGVRNLRIVAPRELELAAIFFARRSVNEMLVDWTRRDVMAAAATFLFATSFETADVSRTRAMERVASAFEGFPDVDLRRAGLQADIIDHYAPPNDSQSAAGWGLETSGSVMAPLIGPRPSRPTPHGVVVPEAGVLDRLEAHLAHFSAFRSRDDNEGYGSNIWAVMGSATEDGRTLLAADGHLTLSTPALFWSLGIDTVLMGADTGETTRLVGSTFAGMPIMGVGTNGRVAWGQTAYFADVTDWYTEELVLDADGMPTASMFGGSQRPLVRVDEVIEVADVETIGSVGRTVTLPRFQTFDGRMINSIEGRTVTADETLAAGETRLNIMGDLIVPGDEDGDGVISAVSFYYGPFDGGSILRGFRKFQEADTVEDFRQSMRHFIGYGGSMMAADREGSVMYSAYHAVPCREYLPRDAGTNVWIAGADPRRLIDGTQYGAWSIPLDAQGRVDEAAAAAGGPEACAVPFDQWPQALNPSKQYVHHANNDPGGIATDNDIFDDPYYIGGPWIEGYRAAQIEDRLQDTIAAGTA
;
A
#
# COMPACT_ATOMS: atom_id res chain seq x y z
N MET A 1 7.56 -30.20 10.82
CA MET A 1 6.25 -30.33 10.14
C MET A 1 5.30 -29.18 10.46
N VAL A 2 5.18 -28.72 11.72
CA VAL A 2 4.25 -27.61 12.09
C VAL A 2 4.76 -26.22 11.68
N LYS A 3 6.07 -25.94 11.80
CA LYS A 3 6.69 -24.74 11.18
C LYS A 3 6.53 -24.67 9.65
N LEU A 4 6.35 -25.82 9.00
CA LEU A 4 6.16 -25.92 7.55
C LEU A 4 4.71 -25.62 7.14
N PHE A 5 3.74 -25.77 8.05
CA PHE A 5 2.30 -25.55 7.80
C PHE A 5 1.86 -24.12 8.13
N VAL A 6 2.45 -23.51 9.16
CA VAL A 6 2.32 -22.06 9.43
C VAL A 6 3.03 -21.26 8.33
N LEU A 7 4.16 -21.76 7.81
CA LEU A 7 4.64 -21.33 6.50
C LEU A 7 3.56 -21.62 5.45
N LEU A 8 3.12 -22.84 5.15
CA LEU A 8 2.19 -23.11 4.04
C LEU A 8 0.90 -22.25 4.00
N VAL A 9 0.28 -21.89 5.13
CA VAL A 9 -0.98 -21.12 5.15
C VAL A 9 -0.76 -19.60 5.01
N VAL A 10 0.35 -19.07 5.55
CA VAL A 10 0.77 -17.67 5.34
C VAL A 10 1.50 -17.52 3.99
N SER A 11 2.25 -18.55 3.61
CA SER A 11 2.96 -18.75 2.34
C SER A 11 2.04 -19.09 1.16
N CYS A 12 0.72 -19.27 1.34
CA CYS A 12 -0.19 -19.11 0.20
C CYS A 12 -0.12 -17.67 -0.38
N THR A 13 0.37 -16.72 0.42
CA THR A 13 0.77 -15.37 0.00
C THR A 13 2.28 -15.26 -0.35
N ALA A 14 3.10 -16.31 -0.14
CA ALA A 14 4.57 -16.17 -0.18
C ALA A 14 5.46 -17.34 -0.68
N ILE A 15 5.04 -18.56 -1.06
CA ILE A 15 5.99 -19.58 -1.60
C ILE A 15 5.43 -20.43 -2.75
N SER A 16 6.21 -20.44 -3.84
CA SER A 16 6.15 -21.22 -5.07
C SER A 16 6.81 -22.61 -4.99
N LEU A 17 6.57 -23.42 -6.04
CA LEU A 17 7.30 -24.62 -6.56
C LEU A 17 6.81 -26.03 -6.18
N THR A 18 6.12 -26.70 -7.13
CA THR A 18 6.66 -27.84 -7.94
C THR A 18 5.71 -28.24 -9.10
N ALA A 19 6.20 -28.01 -10.34
CA ALA A 19 6.13 -28.80 -11.58
C ALA A 19 4.83 -29.42 -12.18
N CYS A 20 4.52 -28.92 -13.39
CA CYS A 20 4.33 -29.60 -14.71
C CYS A 20 3.10 -30.47 -15.04
N GLY A 21 2.50 -30.16 -16.19
CA GLY A 21 1.76 -31.08 -17.07
C GLY A 21 0.98 -30.36 -18.19
N ASP A 22 1.57 -30.28 -19.39
CA ASP A 22 0.94 -29.90 -20.67
C ASP A 22 -0.26 -30.83 -21.02
N ASP A 23 -1.28 -30.32 -21.71
CA ASP A 23 -1.66 -30.86 -23.04
C ASP A 23 -2.77 -30.04 -23.75
N ASP A 24 -2.65 -30.07 -25.08
CA ASP A 24 -3.34 -29.30 -26.12
C ASP A 24 -4.78 -29.72 -26.49
N GLY A 25 -5.46 -28.82 -27.22
CA GLY A 25 -6.49 -29.14 -28.24
C GLY A 25 -7.86 -28.53 -27.96
N GLY A 26 -8.54 -27.76 -28.83
CA GLY A 26 -8.42 -27.59 -30.27
C GLY A 26 -9.73 -28.01 -30.97
N ALA A 27 -10.38 -27.05 -31.65
CA ALA A 27 -11.41 -27.16 -32.71
C ALA A 27 -12.86 -27.50 -32.29
N ASP A 28 -13.93 -27.17 -33.04
CA ASP A 28 -14.28 -26.19 -34.09
C ASP A 28 -15.75 -26.54 -34.48
N THR A 29 -16.44 -25.58 -35.11
CA THR A 29 -17.58 -25.71 -36.05
C THR A 29 -18.95 -26.22 -35.59
N GLY A 30 -19.95 -25.32 -35.65
CA GLY A 30 -20.69 -25.16 -36.91
C GLY A 30 -22.19 -25.51 -36.93
N ILE A 31 -22.87 -24.79 -37.84
CA ILE A 31 -24.22 -25.00 -38.44
C ILE A 31 -25.39 -24.35 -37.69
N ALA A 32 -26.43 -23.76 -38.30
CA ALA A 32 -26.68 -22.91 -39.47
C ALA A 32 -28.22 -22.79 -39.60
N ASP A 33 -28.68 -21.56 -39.74
CA ASP A 33 -29.86 -21.03 -40.44
C ASP A 33 -31.00 -21.98 -40.92
N SER A 34 -32.24 -21.60 -40.61
CA SER A 34 -33.36 -21.68 -41.56
C SER A 34 -34.47 -20.68 -41.19
N GLY A 35 -34.68 -19.67 -42.05
CA GLY A 35 -35.75 -18.68 -41.93
C GLY A 35 -37.16 -19.12 -42.34
N GLY A 36 -38.10 -18.17 -42.28
CA GLY A 36 -39.43 -18.28 -42.89
C GLY A 36 -40.53 -17.35 -42.32
N ASP A 37 -40.68 -16.18 -42.95
CA ASP A 37 -41.87 -15.38 -43.29
C ASP A 37 -43.10 -15.15 -42.35
N ALA A 38 -43.30 -13.86 -42.08
CA ALA A 38 -44.45 -12.98 -42.41
C ALA A 38 -45.84 -13.09 -41.73
N ASP A 39 -46.18 -11.93 -41.12
CA ASP A 39 -47.48 -11.23 -41.04
C ASP A 39 -48.63 -11.78 -40.17
N ALA A 40 -48.82 -11.14 -39.01
CA ALA A 40 -50.14 -10.69 -38.56
C ALA A 40 -50.00 -9.58 -37.50
N MET A 41 -50.65 -8.44 -37.73
CA MET A 41 -50.83 -7.40 -36.73
C MET A 41 -51.72 -7.92 -35.58
N ASP A 42 -51.19 -7.91 -34.37
CA ASP A 42 -51.96 -8.03 -33.13
C ASP A 42 -51.56 -6.88 -32.21
N SER A 43 -52.54 -6.07 -31.83
CA SER A 43 -52.39 -5.01 -30.82
C SER A 43 -52.28 -5.68 -29.45
N GLY A 44 -51.07 -6.15 -29.14
CA GLY A 44 -50.73 -6.80 -27.88
C GLY A 44 -50.61 -5.84 -26.70
N PRO A 45 -50.46 -6.39 -25.48
CA PRO A 45 -50.10 -5.62 -24.28
C PRO A 45 -48.79 -4.82 -24.53
N PRO A 46 -48.50 -3.77 -23.73
CA PRO A 46 -47.33 -2.92 -23.94
C PRO A 46 -46.08 -3.76 -24.22
N ASP A 47 -45.25 -3.31 -25.18
CA ASP A 47 -44.06 -4.04 -25.63
C ASP A 47 -43.31 -4.61 -24.43
N PRO A 48 -42.90 -5.90 -24.47
CA PRO A 48 -42.02 -6.42 -23.44
C PRO A 48 -40.79 -5.50 -23.35
N PRO A 49 -40.21 -5.33 -22.14
CA PRO A 49 -38.96 -4.59 -22.01
C PRO A 49 -37.98 -5.11 -23.07
N ALA A 50 -37.26 -4.18 -23.72
CA ALA A 50 -36.32 -4.52 -24.78
C ALA A 50 -35.51 -5.74 -24.32
N PRO A 51 -35.45 -6.83 -25.13
CA PRO A 51 -34.78 -8.05 -24.69
C PRO A 51 -33.39 -7.68 -24.21
N ALA A 52 -33.11 -7.95 -22.94
CA ALA A 52 -31.83 -7.60 -22.36
C ALA A 52 -30.79 -8.39 -23.16
N PRO A 53 -29.63 -7.81 -23.54
CA PRO A 53 -28.60 -8.57 -24.26
C PRO A 53 -28.20 -9.88 -23.56
N LEU A 54 -28.48 -9.96 -22.26
CA LEU A 54 -28.24 -11.09 -21.37
C LEU A 54 -29.29 -12.21 -21.48
N ASP A 55 -30.45 -11.99 -22.09
CA ASP A 55 -31.52 -13.00 -22.24
C ASP A 55 -31.09 -14.17 -23.15
N SER A 56 -30.05 -13.97 -23.97
CA SER A 56 -29.42 -15.00 -24.80
C SER A 56 -28.41 -15.87 -24.04
N VAL A 57 -28.06 -15.50 -22.80
CA VAL A 57 -27.10 -16.23 -21.97
C VAL A 57 -27.84 -17.19 -21.05
N ASP A 58 -27.46 -18.47 -21.10
CA ASP A 58 -28.10 -19.51 -20.27
C ASP A 58 -27.97 -19.20 -18.78
N GLN A 59 -29.12 -19.12 -18.09
CA GLN A 59 -29.15 -18.91 -16.66
C GLN A 59 -28.75 -20.20 -15.92
N THR A 60 -27.56 -20.22 -15.33
CA THR A 60 -27.05 -21.36 -14.54
C THR A 60 -27.48 -21.33 -13.07
N ALA A 61 -27.81 -20.15 -12.54
CA ALA A 61 -28.20 -19.96 -11.14
C ALA A 61 -29.12 -18.75 -10.95
N ARG A 62 -29.93 -18.80 -9.88
CA ARG A 62 -30.63 -17.64 -9.32
C ARG A 62 -30.29 -17.54 -7.83
N ARG A 63 -30.04 -16.31 -7.35
CA ARG A 63 -29.77 -16.02 -5.94
C ARG A 63 -30.67 -14.87 -5.49
N ILE A 64 -30.97 -14.85 -4.20
CA ILE A 64 -31.65 -13.73 -3.54
C ILE A 64 -30.61 -13.11 -2.61
N ILE A 65 -30.21 -11.87 -2.91
CA ILE A 65 -29.28 -11.09 -2.09
C ILE A 65 -30.14 -10.02 -1.39
N PRO A 66 -30.23 -10.03 -0.05
CA PRO A 66 -30.94 -8.99 0.69
C PRO A 66 -30.40 -7.60 0.37
N GLY A 67 -31.27 -6.59 0.32
CA GLY A 67 -30.88 -5.20 0.07
C GLY A 67 -30.83 -4.78 -1.39
N LEU A 68 -30.93 -5.71 -2.35
CA LEU A 68 -31.07 -5.34 -3.77
C LEU A 68 -32.37 -4.58 -4.02
N THR A 69 -32.28 -3.47 -4.76
CA THR A 69 -33.42 -2.62 -5.13
C THR A 69 -33.85 -2.78 -6.58
N GLY A 70 -32.95 -3.24 -7.44
CA GLY A 70 -33.18 -3.56 -8.85
C GLY A 70 -32.65 -4.94 -9.24
N HIS A 71 -32.71 -5.25 -10.54
CA HIS A 71 -32.16 -6.48 -11.08
C HIS A 71 -30.64 -6.40 -11.28
N ALA A 72 -29.97 -7.53 -11.06
CA ALA A 72 -28.55 -7.70 -11.36
C ALA A 72 -28.28 -9.09 -11.94
N PHE A 73 -27.32 -9.16 -12.84
CA PHE A 73 -26.87 -10.37 -13.52
C PHE A 73 -25.35 -10.49 -13.40
N VAL A 74 -24.85 -11.71 -13.28
CA VAL A 74 -23.41 -12.00 -13.28
C VAL A 74 -23.14 -12.97 -14.42
N VAL A 75 -22.39 -12.50 -15.41
CA VAL A 75 -21.93 -13.32 -16.53
C VAL A 75 -20.47 -13.66 -16.29
N ARG A 76 -20.14 -14.95 -16.26
CA ARG A 76 -18.74 -15.38 -16.22
C ARG A 76 -18.28 -15.70 -17.63
N VAL A 77 -17.21 -15.05 -18.06
CA VAL A 77 -16.65 -15.17 -19.42
C VAL A 77 -15.41 -16.07 -19.41
N GLU A 78 -14.57 -16.00 -20.44
CA GLU A 78 -13.31 -16.74 -20.52
C GLU A 78 -12.48 -16.59 -19.22
N HIS A 79 -11.83 -17.67 -18.80
CA HIS A 79 -11.09 -17.75 -17.53
C HIS A 79 -11.95 -17.50 -16.27
N ASN A 80 -13.28 -17.61 -16.39
CA ASN A 80 -14.24 -17.49 -15.30
C ASN A 80 -14.28 -16.09 -14.65
N VAL A 81 -13.85 -15.06 -15.38
CA VAL A 81 -13.89 -13.66 -14.95
C VAL A 81 -15.35 -13.19 -14.86
N PRO A 82 -15.82 -12.69 -13.70
CA PRO A 82 -17.19 -12.22 -13.56
C PRO A 82 -17.40 -10.80 -14.09
N HIS A 83 -18.47 -10.63 -14.84
CA HIS A 83 -19.00 -9.35 -15.28
C HIS A 83 -20.36 -9.11 -14.62
N VAL A 84 -20.43 -8.10 -13.75
CA VAL A 84 -21.63 -7.69 -13.03
C VAL A 84 -22.38 -6.65 -13.85
N TYR A 85 -23.63 -6.94 -14.18
CA TYR A 85 -24.57 -6.00 -14.79
C TYR A 85 -25.66 -5.67 -13.78
N ALA A 86 -25.93 -4.40 -13.50
CA ALA A 86 -26.96 -4.00 -12.54
C ALA A 86 -27.69 -2.72 -12.95
N GLU A 87 -28.91 -2.52 -12.46
CA GLU A 87 -29.72 -1.32 -12.75
C GLU A 87 -29.24 -0.05 -12.01
N ASN A 88 -28.46 -0.21 -10.95
CA ASN A 88 -27.91 0.88 -10.14
C ASN A 88 -26.58 0.50 -9.50
N ARG A 89 -25.83 1.52 -9.10
CA ARG A 89 -24.48 1.38 -8.54
C ARG A 89 -24.44 0.64 -7.20
N ASP A 90 -25.32 0.94 -6.26
CA ASP A 90 -25.31 0.29 -4.94
C ASP A 90 -25.50 -1.23 -5.06
N ASP A 91 -26.39 -1.65 -5.95
CA ASP A 91 -26.63 -3.07 -6.24
C ASP A 91 -25.44 -3.72 -6.97
N ALA A 92 -24.77 -3.00 -7.86
CA ALA A 92 -23.53 -3.47 -8.48
C ALA A 92 -22.44 -3.74 -7.44
N TRP A 93 -22.25 -2.86 -6.46
CA TRP A 93 -21.25 -3.04 -5.39
C TRP A 93 -21.64 -4.14 -4.40
N ARG A 94 -22.93 -4.29 -4.10
CA ARG A 94 -23.45 -5.41 -3.30
C ARG A 94 -23.23 -6.75 -4.00
N VAL A 95 -23.50 -6.84 -5.30
CA VAL A 95 -23.23 -8.05 -6.09
C VAL A 95 -21.73 -8.30 -6.22
N PHE A 96 -20.92 -7.25 -6.39
CA PHE A 96 -19.46 -7.35 -6.41
C PHE A 96 -18.93 -8.00 -5.12
N GLY A 97 -19.34 -7.52 -3.93
CA GLY A 97 -18.95 -8.14 -2.67
C GLY A 97 -19.35 -9.61 -2.55
N TYR A 98 -20.57 -9.96 -3.00
CA TYR A 98 -21.06 -11.34 -3.02
C TYR A 98 -20.21 -12.25 -3.93
N VAL A 99 -19.90 -11.81 -5.15
CA VAL A 99 -19.16 -12.61 -6.14
C VAL A 99 -17.69 -12.72 -5.75
N MET A 100 -17.08 -11.67 -5.21
CA MET A 100 -15.72 -11.74 -4.72
C MET A 100 -15.62 -12.70 -3.52
N ALA A 101 -16.58 -12.67 -2.58
CA ALA A 101 -16.61 -13.64 -1.48
C ALA A 101 -16.75 -15.07 -1.99
N GLN A 102 -17.58 -15.30 -3.02
CA GLN A 102 -17.68 -16.61 -3.66
C GLN A 102 -16.33 -17.14 -4.15
N ASP A 103 -15.48 -16.27 -4.70
CA ASP A 103 -14.21 -16.67 -5.31
C ASP A 103 -13.03 -16.63 -4.33
N ARG A 104 -13.03 -15.70 -3.37
CA ARG A 104 -11.83 -15.29 -2.62
C ARG A 104 -12.04 -15.12 -1.11
N PHE A 105 -13.18 -15.53 -0.52
CA PHE A 105 -13.49 -15.21 0.88
C PHE A 105 -12.38 -15.56 1.88
N PHE A 106 -11.73 -16.72 1.77
CA PHE A 106 -10.63 -17.08 2.68
C PHE A 106 -9.45 -16.11 2.61
N GLN A 107 -9.08 -15.67 1.39
CA GLN A 107 -8.04 -14.65 1.18
C GLN A 107 -8.47 -13.31 1.78
N MET A 108 -9.73 -12.91 1.55
CA MET A 108 -10.30 -11.66 2.07
C MET A 108 -10.24 -11.63 3.60
N GLU A 109 -10.64 -12.72 4.25
CA GLU A 109 -10.65 -12.84 5.72
C GLU A 109 -9.24 -12.67 6.31
N LEU A 110 -8.22 -13.28 5.69
CA LEU A 110 -6.83 -13.15 6.15
C LEU A 110 -6.29 -11.72 5.97
N VAL A 111 -6.52 -11.10 4.81
CA VAL A 111 -6.05 -9.72 4.50
C VAL A 111 -6.66 -8.71 5.47
N THR A 112 -7.95 -8.86 5.77
CA THR A 112 -8.67 -7.98 6.70
C THR A 112 -8.20 -8.17 8.15
N ARG A 113 -8.00 -9.43 8.59
CA ARG A 113 -7.48 -9.70 9.94
C ARG A 113 -6.07 -9.18 10.14
N LEU A 114 -5.23 -9.25 9.10
CA LEU A 114 -3.89 -8.67 9.12
C LEU A 114 -3.95 -7.16 9.37
N GLY A 115 -4.82 -6.43 8.67
CA GLY A 115 -4.97 -4.98 8.83
C GLY A 115 -5.46 -4.56 10.21
N GLN A 116 -6.16 -5.46 10.93
CA GLN A 116 -6.64 -5.21 12.29
C GLN A 116 -5.73 -5.79 13.39
N GLY A 117 -4.70 -6.56 13.05
CA GLY A 117 -3.97 -7.37 14.03
C GLY A 117 -4.91 -8.29 14.80
N ARG A 118 -5.64 -9.15 14.07
CA ARG A 118 -6.64 -10.11 14.59
C ARG A 118 -6.47 -11.53 14.00
N LEU A 119 -5.27 -11.89 13.57
CA LEU A 119 -4.97 -13.24 13.08
C LEU A 119 -4.98 -14.28 14.22
N ALA A 120 -4.61 -13.90 15.45
CA ALA A 120 -4.60 -14.77 16.63
C ALA A 120 -6.01 -15.27 17.01
N GLU A 121 -7.06 -14.53 16.66
CA GLU A 121 -8.45 -14.98 16.80
C GLU A 121 -8.78 -16.19 15.90
N LEU A 122 -8.04 -16.37 14.81
CA LEU A 122 -8.21 -17.51 13.91
C LEU A 122 -7.18 -18.60 14.19
N LEU A 123 -5.91 -18.20 14.29
CA LEU A 123 -4.73 -19.07 14.30
C LEU A 123 -4.16 -19.32 15.71
N GLY A 124 -4.71 -18.68 16.75
CA GLY A 124 -4.24 -18.84 18.13
C GLY A 124 -2.84 -18.27 18.34
N GLU A 125 -2.09 -18.90 19.26
CA GLU A 125 -0.74 -18.51 19.69
C GLU A 125 0.22 -18.25 18.53
N ALA A 126 0.10 -19.03 17.45
CA ALA A 126 1.00 -18.95 16.31
C ALA A 126 0.94 -17.61 15.56
N ALA A 127 -0.10 -16.80 15.79
CA ALA A 127 -0.26 -15.48 15.20
C ALA A 127 -0.21 -14.32 16.21
N LEU A 128 0.01 -14.59 17.50
CA LEU A 128 -0.02 -13.56 18.53
C LEU A 128 1.08 -12.49 18.30
N ASP A 129 2.32 -12.91 18.07
CA ASP A 129 3.43 -11.97 17.85
C ASP A 129 3.18 -11.08 16.64
N PHE A 130 2.61 -11.63 15.56
CA PHE A 130 2.21 -10.83 14.40
C PHE A 130 1.14 -9.80 14.72
N ASP A 131 0.10 -10.17 15.48
CA ASP A 131 -0.94 -9.21 15.88
C ASP A 131 -0.37 -8.11 16.78
N ILE A 132 0.58 -8.44 17.65
CA ILE A 132 1.32 -7.47 18.47
C ILE A 132 2.10 -6.51 17.57
N GLU A 133 2.95 -7.01 16.67
CA GLU A 133 3.75 -6.20 15.74
C GLU A 133 2.87 -5.28 14.88
N ASN A 134 1.76 -5.79 14.32
CA ASN A 134 0.84 -4.99 13.50
C ASN A 134 0.18 -3.86 14.28
N ARG A 135 -0.28 -4.13 15.50
CA ARG A 135 -0.91 -3.12 16.36
C ARG A 135 0.09 -2.08 16.87
N MET A 136 1.31 -2.52 17.18
CA MET A 136 2.41 -1.64 17.56
C MET A 136 2.87 -0.75 16.39
N ASN A 137 2.76 -1.23 15.15
CA ASN A 137 2.96 -0.44 13.94
C ASN A 137 1.74 0.41 13.53
N GLY A 138 0.61 0.32 14.25
CA GLY A 138 -0.53 1.22 14.07
C GLY A 138 -1.46 0.89 12.90
N THR A 139 -1.52 -0.36 12.44
CA THR A 139 -2.46 -0.75 11.36
C THR A 139 -3.92 -0.49 11.72
N THR A 140 -4.27 -0.70 13.00
CA THR A 140 -5.61 -0.41 13.55
C THR A 140 -5.94 1.08 13.50
N ARG A 141 -4.96 1.95 13.82
CA ARG A 141 -5.10 3.40 13.74
C ARG A 141 -5.43 3.82 12.30
N VAL A 142 -4.71 3.29 11.31
CA VAL A 142 -4.98 3.60 9.90
C VAL A 142 -6.37 3.10 9.47
N ALA A 143 -6.76 1.88 9.85
CA ALA A 143 -8.09 1.35 9.53
C ALA A 143 -9.21 2.22 10.13
N ASP A 144 -9.07 2.64 11.39
CA ASP A 144 -10.06 3.48 12.08
C ASP A 144 -10.15 4.88 11.45
N GLN A 145 -9.01 5.44 11.04
CA GLN A 145 -8.96 6.73 10.35
C GLN A 145 -9.61 6.67 8.96
N LEU A 146 -9.33 5.62 8.18
CA LEU A 146 -9.99 5.40 6.89
C LEU A 146 -11.51 5.27 7.03
N VAL A 147 -12.02 4.67 8.11
CA VAL A 147 -13.47 4.63 8.39
C VAL A 147 -14.01 6.03 8.72
N ALA A 148 -13.26 6.83 9.48
CA ALA A 148 -13.66 8.18 9.87
C ALA A 148 -13.72 9.15 8.67
N ASP A 149 -12.90 8.91 7.64
CA ASP A 149 -12.77 9.79 6.46
C ASP A 149 -13.82 9.52 5.36
N LEU A 150 -14.64 8.47 5.51
CA LEU A 150 -15.71 8.15 4.58
C LEU A 150 -16.82 9.22 4.61
N THR A 151 -17.17 9.73 3.43
CA THR A 151 -18.42 10.48 3.26
C THR A 151 -19.63 9.55 3.43
N PRO A 152 -20.85 10.10 3.66
CA PRO A 152 -22.06 9.27 3.72
C PRO A 152 -22.30 8.40 2.48
N GLU A 153 -21.93 8.90 1.29
CA GLU A 153 -22.08 8.18 0.04
C GLU A 153 -21.07 7.03 -0.09
N GLU A 154 -19.80 7.28 0.24
CA GLU A 154 -18.77 6.23 0.25
C GLU A 154 -19.05 5.17 1.31
N ALA A 155 -19.56 5.58 2.49
CA ALA A 155 -19.98 4.67 3.52
C ALA A 155 -21.11 3.75 3.05
N ALA A 156 -22.09 4.27 2.30
CA ALA A 156 -23.17 3.48 1.74
C ALA A 156 -22.67 2.44 0.71
N GLU A 157 -21.74 2.83 -0.18
CA GLU A 157 -21.13 1.92 -1.15
C GLU A 157 -20.30 0.81 -0.48
N VAL A 158 -19.50 1.17 0.54
CA VAL A 158 -18.72 0.22 1.35
C VAL A 158 -19.64 -0.72 2.13
N ASP A 159 -20.72 -0.21 2.72
CA ASP A 159 -21.71 -1.02 3.42
C ASP A 159 -22.41 -1.97 2.45
N ALA A 160 -22.78 -1.52 1.24
CA ALA A 160 -23.37 -2.37 0.21
C ALA A 160 -22.43 -3.54 -0.16
N PHE A 161 -21.14 -3.26 -0.37
CA PHE A 161 -20.13 -4.29 -0.62
C PHE A 161 -20.04 -5.31 0.54
N ALA A 162 -19.98 -4.83 1.79
CA ALA A 162 -19.95 -5.69 2.98
C ALA A 162 -21.24 -6.53 3.14
N GLU A 163 -22.41 -5.96 2.87
CA GLU A 163 -23.70 -6.66 2.86
C GLU A 163 -23.72 -7.78 1.82
N GLY A 164 -23.11 -7.57 0.65
CA GLY A 164 -22.92 -8.59 -0.37
C GLY A 164 -22.12 -9.79 0.13
N ILE A 165 -21.00 -9.53 0.78
CA ILE A 165 -20.16 -10.54 1.44
C ILE A 165 -20.99 -11.29 2.49
N ASN A 166 -21.68 -10.57 3.36
CA ASN A 166 -22.49 -11.16 4.43
C ASN A 166 -23.64 -12.03 3.88
N ALA A 167 -24.26 -11.64 2.77
CA ALA A 167 -25.28 -12.45 2.10
C ALA A 167 -24.70 -13.78 1.57
N TYR A 168 -23.46 -13.79 1.07
CA TYR A 168 -22.76 -15.02 0.72
C TYR A 168 -22.52 -15.89 1.96
N LEU A 169 -22.00 -15.30 3.04
CA LEU A 169 -21.73 -16.00 4.30
C LEU A 169 -22.98 -16.58 4.94
N GLU A 170 -24.10 -15.87 4.91
CA GLU A 170 -25.38 -16.38 5.40
C GLU A 170 -25.86 -17.61 4.60
N GLY A 171 -25.58 -17.63 3.30
CA GLY A 171 -25.79 -18.78 2.43
C GLY A 171 -24.95 -19.98 2.85
N VAL A 172 -23.68 -19.77 3.19
CA VAL A 172 -22.79 -20.82 3.71
C VAL A 172 -23.27 -21.31 5.09
N ARG A 173 -23.58 -20.39 6.02
CA ARG A 173 -24.04 -20.73 7.38
C ARG A 173 -25.26 -21.63 7.39
N ASN A 174 -26.19 -21.35 6.47
CA ASN A 174 -27.44 -22.09 6.33
C ASN A 174 -27.36 -23.26 5.35
N LEU A 175 -26.16 -23.62 4.90
CA LEU A 175 -25.89 -24.75 3.99
C LEU A 175 -26.62 -24.64 2.63
N ARG A 176 -27.02 -23.42 2.23
CA ARG A 176 -27.56 -23.12 0.89
C ARG A 176 -26.43 -23.01 -0.14
N ILE A 177 -25.22 -22.69 0.32
CA ILE A 177 -24.00 -22.61 -0.46
C ILE A 177 -22.98 -23.56 0.20
N VAL A 178 -22.30 -24.36 -0.62
CA VAL A 178 -21.19 -25.20 -0.14
C VAL A 178 -20.03 -24.27 0.20
N ALA A 179 -19.48 -24.40 1.40
CA ALA A 179 -18.33 -23.61 1.82
C ALA A 179 -17.14 -23.83 0.86
N PRO A 180 -16.30 -22.81 0.62
CA PRO A 180 -15.01 -22.98 -0.04
C PRO A 180 -14.20 -24.10 0.62
N ARG A 181 -13.50 -24.90 -0.17
CA ARG A 181 -12.75 -26.07 0.33
C ARG A 181 -11.63 -25.65 1.29
N GLU A 182 -11.07 -24.47 1.07
CA GLU A 182 -10.09 -23.82 1.92
C GLU A 182 -10.64 -23.61 3.34
N LEU A 183 -11.90 -23.17 3.47
CA LEU A 183 -12.55 -23.01 4.76
C LEU A 183 -12.87 -24.36 5.42
N GLU A 184 -13.30 -25.36 4.65
CA GLU A 184 -13.51 -26.70 5.20
C GLU A 184 -12.20 -27.31 5.73
N LEU A 185 -11.10 -27.17 4.98
CA LEU A 185 -9.77 -27.60 5.40
C LEU A 185 -9.29 -26.81 6.62
N ALA A 186 -9.43 -25.48 6.61
CA ALA A 186 -9.06 -24.63 7.73
C ALA A 186 -9.81 -25.02 9.01
N ALA A 187 -11.10 -25.34 8.92
CA ALA A 187 -11.88 -25.80 10.08
C ALA A 187 -11.27 -27.08 10.69
N ILE A 188 -10.85 -28.04 9.85
CA ILE A 188 -10.20 -29.27 10.31
C ILE A 188 -8.84 -28.96 10.96
N PHE A 189 -8.00 -28.15 10.31
CA PHE A 189 -6.67 -27.83 10.79
C PHE A 189 -6.68 -27.03 12.10
N PHE A 190 -7.62 -26.09 12.23
CA PHE A 190 -7.77 -25.25 13.42
C PHE A 190 -8.74 -25.84 14.46
N ALA A 191 -9.05 -27.14 14.36
CA ALA A 191 -9.88 -27.86 15.31
C ALA A 191 -11.27 -27.22 15.57
N ARG A 192 -11.83 -26.53 14.56
CA ARG A 192 -13.14 -25.90 14.64
C ARG A 192 -14.23 -26.95 14.42
N ARG A 193 -15.34 -26.83 15.14
CA ARG A 193 -16.44 -27.82 15.03
C ARG A 193 -17.20 -27.70 13.72
N SER A 194 -17.15 -26.51 13.12
CA SER A 194 -17.75 -26.22 11.82
C SER A 194 -17.12 -24.99 11.19
N VAL A 195 -17.29 -24.83 9.87
CA VAL A 195 -16.92 -23.60 9.16
C VAL A 195 -17.58 -22.37 9.80
N ASN A 196 -18.82 -22.50 10.32
CA ASN A 196 -19.57 -21.39 10.91
C ASN A 196 -18.86 -20.74 12.11
N GLU A 197 -18.01 -21.48 12.83
CA GLU A 197 -17.23 -20.91 13.95
C GLU A 197 -16.12 -19.94 13.48
N MET A 198 -15.78 -19.96 12.19
CA MET A 198 -14.78 -19.07 11.59
C MET A 198 -15.39 -17.92 10.78
N LEU A 199 -16.70 -17.94 10.52
CA LEU A 199 -17.36 -16.93 9.69
C LEU A 199 -17.74 -15.71 10.51
N VAL A 200 -17.04 -14.59 10.29
CA VAL A 200 -17.35 -13.29 10.91
C VAL A 200 -18.12 -12.43 9.92
N ASP A 201 -19.10 -11.67 10.43
CA ASP A 201 -19.82 -10.68 9.62
C ASP A 201 -18.91 -9.50 9.34
N TRP A 202 -18.88 -9.08 8.08
CA TRP A 202 -18.11 -7.97 7.59
C TRP A 202 -18.84 -6.65 7.84
N THR A 203 -18.08 -5.67 8.32
CA THR A 203 -18.49 -4.28 8.51
C THR A 203 -17.65 -3.37 7.62
N ARG A 204 -17.99 -2.08 7.56
CA ARG A 204 -17.12 -1.09 6.89
C ARG A 204 -15.69 -1.08 7.42
N ARG A 205 -15.50 -1.37 8.71
CA ARG A 205 -14.17 -1.44 9.32
C ARG A 205 -13.35 -2.58 8.75
N ASP A 206 -13.99 -3.71 8.43
CA ASP A 206 -13.33 -4.85 7.82
C ASP A 206 -12.87 -4.52 6.39
N VAL A 207 -13.71 -3.82 5.61
CA VAL A 207 -13.34 -3.33 4.27
C VAL A 207 -12.18 -2.32 4.35
N MET A 208 -12.23 -1.37 5.29
CA MET A 208 -11.15 -0.39 5.47
C MET A 208 -9.88 -1.00 6.06
N ALA A 209 -9.97 -2.09 6.81
CA ALA A 209 -8.80 -2.82 7.26
C ALA A 209 -8.05 -3.50 6.10
N ALA A 210 -8.76 -3.99 5.09
CA ALA A 210 -8.11 -4.47 3.86
C ALA A 210 -7.34 -3.33 3.16
N ALA A 211 -7.91 -2.11 3.13
CA ALA A 211 -7.22 -0.93 2.62
C ALA A 211 -6.02 -0.52 3.48
N ALA A 212 -6.10 -0.64 4.81
CA ALA A 212 -4.96 -0.42 5.70
C ALA A 212 -3.82 -1.42 5.43
N THR A 213 -4.15 -2.71 5.26
CA THR A 213 -3.17 -3.74 4.85
C THR A 213 -2.47 -3.32 3.55
N PHE A 214 -3.23 -2.83 2.57
CA PHE A 214 -2.70 -2.35 1.29
C PHE A 214 -1.75 -1.16 1.45
N LEU A 215 -2.09 -0.16 2.27
CA LEU A 215 -1.22 0.99 2.52
C LEU A 215 0.11 0.54 3.14
N PHE A 216 0.09 -0.26 4.21
CA PHE A 216 1.32 -0.78 4.82
C PHE A 216 2.15 -1.64 3.85
N ALA A 217 1.49 -2.41 2.98
CA ALA A 217 2.18 -3.20 1.98
C ALA A 217 2.85 -2.36 0.89
N THR A 218 2.40 -1.12 0.66
CA THR A 218 2.88 -0.30 -0.47
C THR A 218 3.81 0.85 -0.04
N SER A 219 3.60 1.47 1.12
CA SER A 219 4.29 2.74 1.45
C SER A 219 4.96 2.81 2.82
N PHE A 220 4.64 1.90 3.76
CA PHE A 220 5.35 1.88 5.04
C PHE A 220 6.82 1.53 4.81
N GLU A 221 7.72 2.44 5.15
CA GLU A 221 9.16 2.37 4.89
C GLU A 221 9.91 2.21 6.21
N THR A 222 10.94 1.36 6.20
CA THR A 222 11.72 0.99 7.39
C THR A 222 13.23 1.19 7.21
N ALA A 223 13.69 1.67 6.06
CA ALA A 223 15.10 1.70 5.75
C ALA A 223 15.84 2.87 6.43
N ASP A 224 15.17 3.84 7.05
CA ASP A 224 15.84 4.79 7.95
C ASP A 224 16.52 4.07 9.13
N VAL A 225 15.86 3.04 9.66
CA VAL A 225 16.38 2.22 10.76
C VAL A 225 17.60 1.43 10.28
N SER A 226 17.48 0.75 9.14
CA SER A 226 18.56 -0.07 8.58
C SER A 226 19.75 0.79 8.11
N ARG A 227 19.49 1.97 7.51
CA ARG A 227 20.51 2.98 7.17
C ARG A 227 21.21 3.48 8.41
N THR A 228 20.49 3.87 9.46
CA THR A 228 21.09 4.32 10.73
C THR A 228 22.00 3.25 11.31
N ARG A 229 21.50 2.02 11.42
CA ARG A 229 22.27 0.87 11.92
C ARG A 229 23.50 0.56 11.07
N ALA A 230 23.39 0.63 9.74
CA ALA A 230 24.52 0.43 8.83
C ALA A 230 25.60 1.50 9.06
N MET A 231 25.20 2.76 9.26
CA MET A 231 26.11 3.88 9.48
C MET A 231 26.88 3.77 10.79
N GLU A 232 26.24 3.30 11.86
CA GLU A 232 26.94 3.02 13.13
C GLU A 232 28.04 1.97 12.99
N ARG A 233 27.85 1.03 12.05
CA ARG A 233 28.85 -0.01 11.77
C ARG A 233 29.96 0.45 10.84
N VAL A 234 29.79 1.55 10.10
CA VAL A 234 30.84 2.08 9.20
C VAL A 234 32.11 2.42 9.96
N ALA A 235 31.98 2.94 11.19
CA ALA A 235 33.12 3.28 12.02
C ALA A 235 34.05 2.06 12.24
N SER A 236 33.48 0.88 12.47
CA SER A 236 34.23 -0.36 12.69
C SER A 236 34.44 -1.21 11.43
N ALA A 237 33.68 -0.98 10.35
CA ALA A 237 33.70 -1.80 9.13
C ALA A 237 35.07 -1.91 8.46
N PHE A 238 35.93 -0.92 8.65
CA PHE A 238 37.27 -0.88 8.08
C PHE A 238 38.40 -1.06 9.11
N GLU A 239 38.08 -1.40 10.36
CA GLU A 239 39.11 -1.71 11.35
C GLU A 239 40.01 -2.86 10.87
N GLY A 240 41.33 -2.66 10.98
CA GLY A 240 42.33 -3.63 10.51
C GLY A 240 42.62 -3.59 9.00
N PHE A 241 41.90 -2.79 8.21
CA PHE A 241 42.25 -2.55 6.80
C PHE A 241 43.27 -1.41 6.67
N PRO A 242 44.13 -1.41 5.64
CA PRO A 242 44.95 -0.25 5.31
C PRO A 242 44.07 0.91 4.83
N ASP A 243 44.52 2.13 5.10
CA ASP A 243 43.88 3.39 4.67
C ASP A 243 42.43 3.55 5.17
N VAL A 244 42.17 3.16 6.43
CA VAL A 244 40.85 3.19 7.08
C VAL A 244 40.11 4.51 6.86
N ASP A 245 40.77 5.64 7.10
CA ASP A 245 40.14 6.95 6.98
C ASP A 245 39.73 7.27 5.53
N LEU A 246 40.55 6.86 4.55
CA LEU A 246 40.22 7.01 3.13
C LEU A 246 39.08 6.08 2.71
N ARG A 247 39.01 4.86 3.26
CA ARG A 247 37.92 3.92 2.99
C ARG A 247 36.59 4.42 3.55
N ARG A 248 36.60 4.94 4.79
CA ARG A 248 35.42 5.59 5.38
C ARG A 248 35.00 6.80 4.56
N ALA A 249 35.94 7.68 4.20
CA ALA A 249 35.66 8.85 3.38
C ALA A 249 35.14 8.47 1.98
N GLY A 250 35.67 7.41 1.37
CA GLY A 250 35.22 6.90 0.07
C GLY A 250 33.82 6.29 0.13
N LEU A 251 33.51 5.46 1.14
CA LEU A 251 32.15 4.95 1.35
C LEU A 251 31.14 6.08 1.54
N GLN A 252 31.51 7.07 2.35
CA GLN A 252 30.70 8.26 2.61
C GLN A 252 30.45 9.06 1.34
N ALA A 253 31.51 9.41 0.62
CA ALA A 253 31.40 10.14 -0.63
C ALA A 253 30.64 9.33 -1.69
N ASP A 254 31.08 8.13 -2.04
CA ASP A 254 30.66 7.44 -3.26
C ASP A 254 29.31 6.72 -3.15
N ILE A 255 28.85 6.40 -1.93
CA ILE A 255 27.62 5.58 -1.73
C ILE A 255 26.52 6.36 -1.03
N ILE A 256 26.86 7.27 -0.12
CA ILE A 256 25.87 7.91 0.78
C ILE A 256 25.57 9.35 0.36
N ASP A 257 26.61 10.12 0.04
CA ASP A 257 26.46 11.53 -0.31
C ASP A 257 26.21 11.73 -1.81
N HIS A 258 26.70 10.81 -2.64
CA HIS A 258 26.69 10.92 -4.10
C HIS A 258 26.06 9.67 -4.71
N TYR A 259 24.73 9.58 -4.65
CA TYR A 259 23.99 8.55 -5.36
C TYR A 259 23.54 9.08 -6.73
N ALA A 260 23.91 8.38 -7.80
CA ALA A 260 23.29 8.54 -9.11
C ALA A 260 23.04 7.17 -9.75
N PRO A 261 21.86 6.95 -10.36
CA PRO A 261 21.61 5.72 -11.07
C PRO A 261 22.54 5.62 -12.31
N PRO A 262 22.89 4.39 -12.73
CA PRO A 262 23.78 4.18 -13.88
C PRO A 262 23.14 4.57 -15.22
N ASN A 263 21.82 4.79 -15.28
CA ASN A 263 21.10 5.24 -16.47
C ASN A 263 20.29 6.50 -16.15
N ASP A 264 20.19 7.40 -17.11
CA ASP A 264 19.53 8.71 -17.03
C ASP A 264 18.04 8.69 -17.43
N SER A 265 17.37 7.53 -17.29
CA SER A 265 15.96 7.40 -17.67
C SER A 265 15.03 7.87 -16.55
N GLN A 266 14.21 8.87 -16.87
CA GLN A 266 13.28 9.54 -15.95
C GLN A 266 11.86 9.60 -16.54
N SER A 267 10.86 9.59 -15.65
CA SER A 267 9.44 9.56 -16.06
C SER A 267 8.84 10.93 -16.32
N ALA A 268 9.36 11.98 -15.68
CA ALA A 268 9.06 13.39 -15.94
C ALA A 268 10.35 14.21 -16.09
N ALA A 269 10.30 15.38 -16.73
CA ALA A 269 11.46 16.25 -17.00
C ALA A 269 12.05 17.03 -15.80
N GLY A 270 11.62 16.76 -14.57
CA GLY A 270 12.00 17.57 -13.41
C GLY A 270 10.89 17.68 -12.38
N TRP A 271 11.08 18.62 -11.46
CA TRP A 271 10.02 19.12 -10.58
C TRP A 271 8.96 19.88 -11.37
N GLY A 272 7.69 19.62 -11.04
CA GLY A 272 6.51 20.23 -11.62
C GLY A 272 5.91 19.48 -12.80
N LEU A 273 4.86 20.07 -13.37
CA LEU A 273 4.14 19.48 -14.49
C LEU A 273 4.87 19.74 -15.82
N GLU A 274 5.50 18.71 -16.36
CA GLU A 274 6.03 18.73 -17.73
C GLU A 274 4.87 18.73 -18.73
N THR A 275 4.84 19.77 -19.55
CA THR A 275 4.01 19.84 -20.77
C THR A 275 4.85 20.12 -22.02
N SER A 276 6.15 20.39 -21.89
CA SER A 276 7.04 20.75 -23.01
C SER A 276 8.52 20.41 -22.78
N GLY A 277 8.87 19.13 -22.88
CA GLY A 277 10.22 18.65 -23.23
C GLY A 277 11.20 18.47 -22.08
N SER A 278 12.16 17.55 -22.28
CA SER A 278 13.12 17.10 -21.27
C SER A 278 14.15 18.16 -20.90
N VAL A 279 14.46 18.27 -19.61
CA VAL A 279 15.69 18.89 -19.13
C VAL A 279 16.73 17.78 -18.99
N MET A 280 17.90 17.95 -19.62
CA MET A 280 19.05 17.08 -19.39
C MET A 280 19.96 17.74 -18.37
N ALA A 281 20.24 17.07 -17.25
CA ALA A 281 21.31 17.48 -16.35
C ALA A 281 22.68 17.14 -16.99
N PRO A 282 23.70 18.02 -16.89
CA PRO A 282 25.00 17.74 -17.47
C PRO A 282 25.74 16.64 -16.67
N LEU A 283 26.16 15.57 -17.35
CA LEU A 283 26.91 14.43 -16.78
C LEU A 283 28.20 14.81 -16.02
N ILE A 284 28.79 16.00 -16.26
CA ILE A 284 30.06 16.43 -15.65
C ILE A 284 30.05 17.94 -15.36
N GLY A 285 29.95 18.30 -14.08
CA GLY A 285 30.18 19.65 -13.54
C GLY A 285 31.01 19.59 -12.25
N PRO A 286 31.67 20.70 -11.82
CA PRO A 286 32.40 20.73 -10.56
C PRO A 286 31.43 20.56 -9.39
N ARG A 287 31.66 19.52 -8.56
CA ARG A 287 30.77 19.14 -7.46
C ARG A 287 31.32 19.66 -6.11
N PRO A 288 30.52 20.33 -5.28
CA PRO A 288 30.93 20.67 -3.93
C PRO A 288 31.01 19.39 -3.07
N SER A 289 32.14 19.17 -2.40
CA SER A 289 32.21 18.12 -1.37
C SER A 289 31.34 18.52 -0.19
N ARG A 290 30.31 17.74 0.10
CA ARG A 290 29.40 17.99 1.24
C ARG A 290 29.65 16.93 2.32
N PRO A 291 30.14 17.29 3.51
CA PRO A 291 30.24 16.34 4.61
C PRO A 291 28.84 16.02 5.15
N THR A 292 28.48 14.74 5.31
CA THR A 292 27.37 14.40 6.21
C THR A 292 27.76 14.78 7.64
N PRO A 293 26.87 15.40 8.42
CA PRO A 293 27.15 15.60 9.84
C PRO A 293 27.29 14.26 10.54
N HIS A 294 28.36 14.15 11.33
CA HIS A 294 28.55 13.09 12.30
C HIS A 294 27.98 13.54 13.66
N GLY A 295 27.47 12.59 14.46
CA GLY A 295 26.93 12.85 15.81
C GLY A 295 25.41 12.78 15.91
N VAL A 296 24.78 11.81 15.24
CA VAL A 296 23.37 11.46 15.47
C VAL A 296 23.22 11.01 16.93
N VAL A 297 22.10 11.35 17.58
CA VAL A 297 21.71 10.70 18.85
C VAL A 297 21.23 9.31 18.48
N VAL A 298 22.09 8.32 18.71
CA VAL A 298 21.86 6.94 18.34
C VAL A 298 21.36 6.21 19.59
N PRO A 299 20.24 5.47 19.51
CA PRO A 299 19.77 4.68 20.65
C PRO A 299 20.73 3.53 20.92
N GLU A 300 20.60 2.92 22.10
CA GLU A 300 21.38 1.74 22.49
C GLU A 300 21.35 0.66 21.38
N ALA A 301 22.49 0.01 21.13
CA ALA A 301 22.65 -0.86 19.97
C ALA A 301 21.65 -2.03 19.92
N GLY A 302 21.29 -2.59 21.07
CA GLY A 302 20.26 -3.60 21.26
C GLY A 302 18.86 -3.11 20.92
N VAL A 303 18.52 -1.83 21.16
CA VAL A 303 17.26 -1.22 20.71
C VAL A 303 17.15 -1.27 19.19
N LEU A 304 18.22 -0.89 18.48
CA LEU A 304 18.28 -0.93 17.02
C LEU A 304 18.29 -2.36 16.47
N ASP A 305 19.08 -3.25 17.07
CA ASP A 305 19.20 -4.64 16.61
C ASP A 305 17.87 -5.40 16.76
N ARG A 306 17.13 -5.19 17.86
CA ARG A 306 15.80 -5.77 18.05
C ARG A 306 14.81 -5.21 17.05
N LEU A 307 14.75 -3.88 16.92
CA LEU A 307 13.82 -3.22 15.99
C LEU A 307 14.06 -3.68 14.55
N GLU A 308 15.31 -3.71 14.09
CA GLU A 308 15.66 -4.19 12.75
C GLU A 308 15.19 -5.62 12.51
N ALA A 309 15.34 -6.51 13.51
CA ALA A 309 14.87 -7.90 13.39
C ALA A 309 13.34 -7.97 13.23
N HIS A 310 12.58 -7.17 13.99
CA HIS A 310 11.13 -7.09 13.88
C HIS A 310 10.68 -6.47 12.55
N LEU A 311 11.32 -5.39 12.09
CA LEU A 311 10.97 -4.76 10.81
C LEU A 311 11.31 -5.67 9.62
N ALA A 312 12.44 -6.39 9.67
CA ALA A 312 12.76 -7.41 8.68
C ALA A 312 11.73 -8.55 8.67
N HIS A 313 11.28 -9.00 9.84
CA HIS A 313 10.19 -9.99 9.95
C HIS A 313 8.86 -9.47 9.38
N PHE A 314 8.49 -8.24 9.74
CA PHE A 314 7.28 -7.56 9.28
C PHE A 314 7.26 -7.37 7.76
N SER A 315 8.40 -7.00 7.16
CA SER A 315 8.57 -6.82 5.71
C SER A 315 8.57 -8.16 4.96
N ALA A 316 9.28 -9.18 5.47
CA ALA A 316 9.32 -10.50 4.86
C ALA A 316 7.93 -11.17 4.83
N PHE A 317 7.13 -10.99 5.89
CA PHE A 317 5.76 -11.51 5.94
C PHE A 317 4.86 -10.92 4.85
N ARG A 318 5.15 -9.70 4.39
CA ARG A 318 4.42 -9.00 3.31
C ARG A 318 5.02 -9.22 1.93
N SER A 319 5.96 -10.16 1.79
CA SER A 319 6.68 -10.43 0.54
C SER A 319 7.37 -9.18 -0.03
N ARG A 320 7.87 -8.32 0.87
CA ARG A 320 8.74 -7.17 0.55
C ARG A 320 10.20 -7.52 0.82
N ASP A 321 10.68 -8.65 0.29
CA ASP A 321 12.09 -9.02 0.39
C ASP A 321 12.90 -8.40 -0.77
N ASP A 322 14.16 -8.05 -0.49
CA ASP A 322 15.08 -7.40 -1.45
C ASP A 322 15.56 -8.33 -2.60
N ASN A 323 14.82 -9.39 -2.90
CA ASN A 323 15.21 -10.42 -3.86
C ASN A 323 14.84 -10.07 -5.32
N GLU A 324 15.55 -10.70 -6.25
CA GLU A 324 15.30 -10.62 -7.71
C GLU A 324 13.84 -10.97 -8.07
N GLY A 325 13.20 -10.16 -8.93
CA GLY A 325 11.88 -10.44 -9.50
C GLY A 325 10.76 -9.45 -9.12
N TYR A 326 11.06 -8.46 -8.27
CA TYR A 326 10.12 -7.39 -7.93
C TYR A 326 10.25 -6.17 -8.88
N GLY A 327 9.14 -5.64 -9.33
CA GLY A 327 9.10 -4.43 -10.15
C GLY A 327 7.78 -4.24 -10.85
N SER A 328 7.70 -3.27 -11.77
CA SER A 328 6.59 -3.13 -12.70
C SER A 328 7.07 -2.33 -13.90
N ASN A 329 6.46 -2.54 -15.06
CA ASN A 329 6.61 -1.67 -16.22
C ASN A 329 5.27 -1.00 -16.52
N ILE A 330 5.31 0.26 -16.89
CA ILE A 330 4.16 0.92 -17.49
C ILE A 330 4.62 1.92 -18.53
N TRP A 331 3.90 1.99 -19.64
CA TRP A 331 4.11 3.03 -20.65
C TRP A 331 2.80 3.35 -21.36
N ALA A 332 2.73 4.57 -21.88
CA ALA A 332 1.63 5.03 -22.69
C ALA A 332 2.12 5.93 -23.82
N VAL A 333 1.47 5.83 -24.98
CA VAL A 333 1.78 6.59 -26.20
C VAL A 333 0.56 7.44 -26.57
N MET A 334 0.82 8.72 -26.87
CA MET A 334 -0.21 9.67 -27.28
C MET A 334 -0.80 9.29 -28.64
N GLY A 335 -2.07 9.62 -28.85
CA GLY A 335 -2.73 9.41 -30.16
C GLY A 335 -2.06 10.20 -31.30
N SER A 336 -1.37 11.30 -30.98
CA SER A 336 -0.59 12.06 -31.97
C SER A 336 0.65 11.34 -32.51
N ALA A 337 1.05 10.23 -31.90
CA ALA A 337 2.17 9.40 -32.32
C ALA A 337 1.74 8.06 -32.94
N THR A 338 0.47 7.69 -32.89
CA THR A 338 -0.05 6.42 -33.41
C THR A 338 -0.72 6.58 -34.78
N GLU A 339 -0.73 5.51 -35.59
CA GLU A 339 -1.29 5.55 -36.95
C GLU A 339 -2.78 5.90 -37.00
N ASP A 340 -3.57 5.41 -36.03
CA ASP A 340 -5.04 5.55 -36.02
C ASP A 340 -5.55 6.66 -35.09
N GLY A 341 -4.65 7.41 -34.47
CA GLY A 341 -4.97 8.51 -33.57
C GLY A 341 -5.38 8.10 -32.15
N ARG A 342 -5.37 6.81 -31.82
CA ARG A 342 -5.75 6.30 -30.49
C ARG A 342 -4.54 6.22 -29.57
N THR A 343 -4.75 6.41 -28.28
CA THR A 343 -3.70 6.15 -27.30
C THR A 343 -3.45 4.66 -27.12
N LEU A 344 -2.21 4.33 -26.76
CA LEU A 344 -1.83 3.00 -26.29
C LEU A 344 -1.39 3.10 -24.83
N LEU A 345 -1.78 2.12 -24.02
CA LEU A 345 -1.30 1.95 -22.66
C LEU A 345 -1.02 0.48 -22.41
N ALA A 346 0.14 0.19 -21.83
CA ALA A 346 0.49 -1.13 -21.35
C ALA A 346 0.97 -1.04 -19.90
N ALA A 347 0.32 -1.78 -19.02
CA ALA A 347 0.67 -1.90 -17.61
C ALA A 347 0.97 -3.37 -17.28
N ASP A 348 2.16 -3.62 -16.76
CA ASP A 348 2.75 -4.95 -16.58
C ASP A 348 3.42 -5.03 -15.20
N GLY A 349 2.66 -5.47 -14.19
CA GLY A 349 3.14 -5.57 -12.81
C GLY A 349 3.95 -6.86 -12.58
N HIS A 350 5.13 -6.75 -11.97
CA HIS A 350 6.02 -7.87 -11.65
C HIS A 350 6.05 -8.10 -10.13
N LEU A 351 5.17 -8.99 -9.70
CA LEU A 351 5.10 -9.44 -8.31
C LEU A 351 5.31 -10.95 -8.26
N THR A 352 5.76 -11.44 -7.12
CA THR A 352 5.85 -12.88 -6.86
C THR A 352 4.50 -13.54 -7.10
N LEU A 353 4.50 -14.63 -7.87
CA LEU A 353 3.28 -15.41 -8.12
C LEU A 353 2.82 -16.09 -6.83
N SER A 354 1.57 -15.86 -6.46
CA SER A 354 0.90 -16.44 -5.28
C SER A 354 -0.29 -17.30 -5.68
N THR A 355 -0.73 -18.19 -4.79
CA THR A 355 -1.98 -18.95 -4.95
C THR A 355 -2.80 -18.82 -3.67
N PRO A 356 -3.95 -18.13 -3.70
CA PRO A 356 -4.57 -17.49 -4.87
C PRO A 356 -3.76 -16.28 -5.38
N ALA A 357 -3.95 -15.94 -6.66
CA ALA A 357 -3.28 -14.79 -7.28
C ALA A 357 -3.64 -13.49 -6.53
N LEU A 358 -2.69 -12.56 -6.38
CA LEU A 358 -2.94 -11.31 -5.67
C LEU A 358 -4.07 -10.47 -6.29
N PHE A 359 -4.07 -10.36 -7.61
CA PHE A 359 -5.10 -9.66 -8.37
C PHE A 359 -6.30 -10.55 -8.66
N TRP A 360 -7.48 -9.94 -8.67
CA TRP A 360 -8.74 -10.54 -9.09
C TRP A 360 -9.41 -9.62 -10.11
N SER A 361 -9.71 -10.16 -11.29
CA SER A 361 -10.28 -9.39 -12.39
C SER A 361 -11.80 -9.44 -12.37
N LEU A 362 -12.43 -8.33 -12.75
CA LEU A 362 -13.88 -8.23 -12.92
C LEU A 362 -14.28 -7.17 -13.94
N GLY A 363 -15.52 -7.30 -14.43
CA GLY A 363 -16.24 -6.23 -15.10
C GLY A 363 -17.43 -5.76 -14.27
N ILE A 364 -17.75 -4.47 -14.33
CA ILE A 364 -18.98 -3.88 -13.78
C ILE A 364 -19.61 -2.98 -14.85
N ASP A 365 -20.91 -3.11 -15.08
CA ASP A 365 -21.66 -2.26 -16.01
C ASP A 365 -23.04 -1.93 -15.43
N THR A 366 -23.29 -0.64 -15.18
CA THR A 366 -24.62 -0.14 -14.83
C THR A 366 -25.32 0.57 -15.99
N VAL A 367 -24.60 0.82 -17.09
CA VAL A 367 -25.13 1.52 -18.27
C VAL A 367 -26.15 0.66 -19.00
N LEU A 368 -25.90 -0.63 -19.16
CA LEU A 368 -26.72 -1.51 -19.98
C LEU A 368 -28.15 -1.65 -19.44
N MET A 369 -28.28 -1.67 -18.11
CA MET A 369 -29.57 -1.89 -17.43
C MET A 369 -30.10 -0.64 -16.71
N GLY A 370 -29.22 0.30 -16.36
CA GLY A 370 -29.55 1.58 -15.70
C GLY A 370 -29.55 2.78 -16.66
N ALA A 371 -29.59 2.58 -17.98
CA ALA A 371 -29.59 3.69 -18.94
C ALA A 371 -30.69 4.73 -18.65
N ASP A 372 -31.88 4.27 -18.24
CA ASP A 372 -33.03 5.12 -17.95
C ASP A 372 -32.92 5.88 -16.62
N THR A 373 -31.98 5.48 -15.74
CA THR A 373 -31.72 6.12 -14.44
C THR A 373 -30.52 7.07 -14.47
N GLY A 374 -29.83 7.18 -15.61
CA GLY A 374 -28.65 8.03 -15.78
C GLY A 374 -27.36 7.43 -15.25
N GLU A 375 -27.34 6.12 -15.01
CA GLU A 375 -26.15 5.38 -14.59
C GLU A 375 -25.06 5.36 -15.67
N THR A 376 -23.81 5.55 -15.25
CA THR A 376 -22.66 5.74 -16.17
C THR A 376 -21.49 4.81 -15.89
N THR A 377 -21.63 3.88 -14.94
CA THR A 377 -20.51 3.01 -14.54
C THR A 377 -20.30 1.93 -15.60
N ARG A 378 -19.09 1.91 -16.16
CA ARG A 378 -18.55 0.80 -16.93
C ARG A 378 -17.12 0.62 -16.51
N LEU A 379 -16.73 -0.55 -16.04
CA LEU A 379 -15.40 -0.85 -15.53
C LEU A 379 -14.98 -2.23 -15.99
N VAL A 380 -13.73 -2.38 -16.42
CA VAL A 380 -13.08 -3.67 -16.63
C VAL A 380 -11.64 -3.55 -16.15
N GLY A 381 -11.21 -4.50 -15.33
CA GLY A 381 -9.85 -4.44 -14.80
C GLY A 381 -9.61 -5.44 -13.69
N SER A 382 -8.65 -5.11 -12.82
CA SER A 382 -8.25 -5.92 -11.69
C SER A 382 -8.20 -5.12 -10.38
N THR A 383 -8.47 -5.82 -9.30
CA THR A 383 -8.48 -5.30 -7.93
C THR A 383 -7.87 -6.31 -6.95
N PHE A 384 -7.73 -5.88 -5.70
CA PHE A 384 -7.30 -6.72 -4.58
C PHE A 384 -8.51 -7.32 -3.85
N ALA A 385 -8.33 -8.55 -3.35
CA ALA A 385 -9.36 -9.20 -2.54
C ALA A 385 -9.70 -8.38 -1.29
N GLY A 386 -10.99 -8.10 -1.09
CA GLY A 386 -11.49 -7.33 0.05
C GLY A 386 -11.65 -5.83 -0.19
N MET A 387 -11.30 -5.32 -1.37
CA MET A 387 -11.37 -3.89 -1.68
C MET A 387 -12.41 -3.57 -2.78
N PRO A 388 -13.33 -2.61 -2.55
CA PRO A 388 -14.38 -2.24 -3.50
C PRO A 388 -13.92 -1.19 -4.52
N ILE A 389 -12.71 -1.34 -5.06
CA ILE A 389 -12.11 -0.40 -6.03
C ILE A 389 -11.59 -1.12 -7.28
N MET A 390 -11.20 -0.35 -8.29
CA MET A 390 -10.46 -0.85 -9.46
C MET A 390 -9.05 -0.23 -9.48
N GLY A 391 -8.03 -1.03 -9.15
CA GLY A 391 -6.65 -0.53 -9.05
C GLY A 391 -5.97 -0.35 -10.43
N VAL A 392 -6.24 -1.27 -11.36
CA VAL A 392 -5.74 -1.24 -12.75
C VAL A 392 -6.91 -1.58 -13.66
N GLY A 393 -7.09 -0.85 -14.75
CA GLY A 393 -8.20 -1.14 -15.67
C GLY A 393 -8.57 0.01 -16.56
N THR A 394 -9.83 0.00 -16.99
CA THR A 394 -10.41 1.07 -17.80
C THR A 394 -11.88 1.24 -17.47
N ASN A 395 -12.37 2.48 -17.63
CA ASN A 395 -13.80 2.78 -17.61
C ASN A 395 -14.40 2.94 -19.02
N GLY A 396 -13.63 2.58 -20.05
CA GLY A 396 -13.97 2.75 -21.47
C GLY A 396 -13.72 4.17 -22.02
N ARG A 397 -13.33 5.13 -21.17
CA ARG A 397 -12.93 6.50 -21.56
C ARG A 397 -11.47 6.77 -21.24
N VAL A 398 -11.05 6.34 -20.06
CA VAL A 398 -9.68 6.36 -19.57
C VAL A 398 -9.25 4.93 -19.24
N ALA A 399 -8.03 4.56 -19.60
CA ALA A 399 -7.33 3.37 -19.16
C ALA A 399 -6.18 3.78 -18.25
N TRP A 400 -5.89 2.98 -17.23
CA TRP A 400 -4.82 3.28 -16.27
C TRP A 400 -4.15 2.02 -15.75
N GLY A 401 -2.93 2.21 -15.28
CA GLY A 401 -2.21 1.23 -14.50
C GLY A 401 -1.28 1.89 -13.50
N GLN A 402 -0.57 1.05 -12.75
CA GLN A 402 0.27 1.47 -11.66
C GLN A 402 1.59 0.70 -11.65
N THR A 403 2.59 1.28 -11.01
CA THR A 403 3.87 0.64 -10.71
C THR A 403 4.28 1.00 -9.28
N ALA A 404 5.07 0.16 -8.61
CA ALA A 404 5.62 0.50 -7.30
C ALA A 404 6.46 1.80 -7.37
N TYR A 405 6.29 2.66 -6.38
CA TYR A 405 7.07 3.88 -6.23
C TYR A 405 7.35 4.10 -4.75
N PHE A 406 8.62 4.33 -4.42
CA PHE A 406 9.06 4.47 -3.05
C PHE A 406 9.31 5.95 -2.80
N ALA A 407 8.43 6.56 -2.03
CA ALA A 407 8.69 7.86 -1.45
C ALA A 407 8.64 7.77 0.06
N ASP A 408 9.33 8.72 0.65
CA ASP A 408 9.57 8.77 2.07
C ASP A 408 8.39 9.45 2.78
N VAL A 409 7.46 8.63 3.26
CA VAL A 409 6.24 9.02 4.01
C VAL A 409 6.26 8.55 5.46
N THR A 410 7.41 8.08 5.95
CA THR A 410 7.59 7.56 7.31
C THR A 410 8.86 8.16 7.87
N ASP A 411 8.78 8.93 8.95
CA ASP A 411 9.97 9.40 9.65
C ASP A 411 10.16 8.60 10.94
N TRP A 412 11.41 8.24 11.21
CA TRP A 412 11.82 7.50 12.41
C TRP A 412 12.64 8.39 13.34
N TYR A 413 12.50 8.20 14.65
CA TYR A 413 13.06 9.08 15.66
C TYR A 413 13.73 8.31 16.78
N THR A 414 14.87 8.81 17.27
CA THR A 414 15.44 8.43 18.56
C THR A 414 14.77 9.24 19.67
N GLU A 415 14.32 8.58 20.72
CA GLU A 415 13.66 9.19 21.89
C GLU A 415 14.46 8.93 23.15
N GLU A 416 14.30 9.81 24.14
CA GLU A 416 14.72 9.56 25.53
C GLU A 416 13.47 9.47 26.40
N LEU A 417 13.30 8.35 27.11
CA LEU A 417 12.14 8.08 27.94
C LEU A 417 12.41 8.34 29.42
N VAL A 418 11.34 8.65 30.14
CA VAL A 418 11.31 8.76 31.60
C VAL A 418 10.43 7.65 32.14
N LEU A 419 11.02 6.83 33.01
CA LEU A 419 10.33 5.78 33.73
C LEU A 419 9.82 6.29 35.09
N ASP A 420 8.70 5.77 35.55
CA ASP A 420 8.27 5.95 36.94
C ASP A 420 9.00 5.01 37.91
N ALA A 421 8.62 5.05 39.19
CA ALA A 421 9.25 4.23 40.23
C ALA A 421 9.02 2.71 40.05
N ASP A 422 8.07 2.31 39.22
CA ASP A 422 7.76 0.92 38.89
C ASP A 422 8.39 0.49 37.55
N GLY A 423 9.18 1.36 36.92
CA GLY A 423 9.84 1.09 35.64
C GLY A 423 8.93 1.26 34.42
N MET A 424 7.77 1.91 34.56
CA MET A 424 6.83 2.16 33.46
C MET A 424 7.18 3.45 32.72
N PRO A 425 7.21 3.47 31.37
CA PRO A 425 7.33 4.69 30.59
C PRO A 425 6.18 5.67 30.87
N THR A 426 6.51 6.92 31.19
CA THR A 426 5.52 7.96 31.53
C THR A 426 5.67 9.24 30.71
N ALA A 427 6.88 9.56 30.25
CA ALA A 427 7.15 10.73 29.43
C ALA A 427 8.29 10.46 28.44
N SER A 428 8.35 11.24 27.35
CA SER A 428 9.55 11.41 26.54
C SER A 428 10.15 12.80 26.77
N MET A 429 11.45 12.96 26.56
CA MET A 429 12.10 14.27 26.58
C MET A 429 11.86 14.99 25.26
N PHE A 430 11.52 16.28 25.33
CA PHE A 430 11.38 17.14 24.16
C PHE A 430 11.68 18.60 24.51
N GLY A 431 12.58 19.25 23.78
CA GLY A 431 13.01 20.62 24.04
C GLY A 431 13.55 20.82 25.47
N GLY A 432 14.21 19.80 26.01
CA GLY A 432 14.73 19.79 27.39
C GLY A 432 13.66 19.66 28.49
N SER A 433 12.41 19.31 28.15
CA SER A 433 11.30 19.14 29.09
C SER A 433 10.65 17.76 28.94
N GLN A 434 10.12 17.21 30.04
CA GLN A 434 9.35 15.97 30.00
C GLN A 434 7.97 16.23 29.39
N ARG A 435 7.61 15.46 28.36
CA ARG A 435 6.29 15.47 27.72
C ARG A 435 5.60 14.13 27.96
N PRO A 436 4.37 14.11 28.51
CA PRO A 436 3.69 12.86 28.83
C PRO A 436 3.49 11.96 27.61
N LEU A 437 3.69 10.65 27.81
CA LEU A 437 3.29 9.63 26.84
C LEU A 437 1.79 9.37 26.93
N VAL A 438 1.18 9.05 25.81
CA VAL A 438 -0.18 8.51 25.73
C VAL A 438 -0.11 6.99 25.74
N ARG A 439 -0.64 6.37 26.80
CA ARG A 439 -0.78 4.91 26.89
C ARG A 439 -2.08 4.46 26.26
N VAL A 440 -2.01 3.46 25.39
CA VAL A 440 -3.15 2.74 24.80
C VAL A 440 -3.01 1.27 25.17
N ASP A 441 -4.01 0.71 25.84
CA ASP A 441 -4.04 -0.72 26.14
C ASP A 441 -4.65 -1.50 24.96
N GLU A 442 -3.81 -2.26 24.26
CA GLU A 442 -4.20 -3.13 23.15
C GLU A 442 -4.77 -4.44 23.71
N VAL A 443 -5.98 -4.80 23.28
CA VAL A 443 -6.65 -6.05 23.69
C VAL A 443 -6.68 -7.03 22.52
N ILE A 444 -5.95 -8.14 22.64
CA ILE A 444 -5.83 -9.19 21.62
C ILE A 444 -6.52 -10.46 22.12
N GLU A 445 -7.43 -10.99 21.31
CA GLU A 445 -8.07 -12.27 21.57
C GLU A 445 -7.28 -13.38 20.87
N VAL A 446 -6.87 -14.38 21.64
CA VAL A 446 -6.13 -15.56 21.17
C VAL A 446 -7.08 -16.76 21.18
N ALA A 447 -7.22 -17.42 20.04
CA ALA A 447 -8.08 -18.60 19.94
C ALA A 447 -7.49 -19.85 20.58
N ASP A 448 -8.40 -20.67 21.11
CA ASP A 448 -8.11 -22.05 21.49
C ASP A 448 -7.99 -22.90 20.21
N VAL A 449 -6.82 -23.48 19.98
CA VAL A 449 -6.52 -24.31 18.80
C VAL A 449 -5.73 -25.53 19.27
N GLU A 450 -6.47 -26.56 19.70
CA GLU A 450 -5.92 -27.77 20.33
C GLU A 450 -4.86 -28.46 19.46
N THR A 451 -5.04 -28.48 18.15
CA THR A 451 -4.12 -29.12 17.19
C THR A 451 -2.71 -28.54 17.17
N ILE A 452 -2.54 -27.30 17.63
CA ILE A 452 -1.24 -26.64 17.76
C ILE A 452 -0.90 -26.25 19.21
N GLY A 453 -1.71 -26.70 20.17
CA GLY A 453 -1.51 -26.42 21.60
C GLY A 453 -1.78 -24.95 21.99
N SER A 454 -2.51 -24.20 21.17
CA SER A 454 -2.91 -22.84 21.52
C SER A 454 -4.05 -22.87 22.55
N VAL A 455 -3.89 -22.12 23.64
CA VAL A 455 -4.91 -22.00 24.70
C VAL A 455 -5.63 -20.66 24.56
N GLY A 456 -6.96 -20.72 24.44
CA GLY A 456 -7.79 -19.53 24.28
C GLY A 456 -7.69 -18.56 25.47
N ARG A 457 -7.35 -17.30 25.19
CA ARG A 457 -7.23 -16.24 26.21
C ARG A 457 -7.27 -14.84 25.62
N THR A 458 -7.52 -13.86 26.47
CA THR A 458 -7.36 -12.44 26.16
C THR A 458 -5.99 -11.96 26.67
N VAL A 459 -5.25 -11.25 25.83
CA VAL A 459 -3.98 -10.60 26.16
C VAL A 459 -4.20 -9.09 26.13
N THR A 460 -3.72 -8.39 27.15
CA THR A 460 -3.76 -6.92 27.22
C THR A 460 -2.35 -6.38 27.35
N LEU A 461 -1.93 -5.54 26.40
CA LEU A 461 -0.57 -5.01 26.33
C LEU A 461 -0.61 -3.48 26.24
N PRO A 462 0.21 -2.76 27.03
CA PRO A 462 0.33 -1.33 26.86
C PRO A 462 1.16 -1.01 25.61
N ARG A 463 0.68 -0.04 24.84
CA ARG A 463 1.41 0.64 23.78
C ARG A 463 1.53 2.12 24.13
N PHE A 464 2.62 2.75 23.71
CA PHE A 464 2.89 4.15 24.02
C PHE A 464 2.98 4.99 22.76
N GLN A 465 2.49 6.22 22.87
CA GLN A 465 2.68 7.26 21.87
C GLN A 465 3.30 8.48 22.53
N THR A 466 4.12 9.21 21.79
CA THR A 466 4.58 10.53 22.20
C THR A 466 3.43 11.53 22.21
N PHE A 467 3.65 12.71 22.79
CA PHE A 467 2.64 13.76 22.91
C PHE A 467 2.09 14.27 21.55
N ASP A 468 2.84 14.07 20.48
CA ASP A 468 2.52 14.43 19.09
C ASP A 468 2.12 13.21 18.25
N GLY A 469 1.88 12.06 18.88
CA GLY A 469 1.24 10.91 18.24
C GLY A 469 2.17 9.95 17.50
N ARG A 470 3.51 10.08 17.66
CA ARG A 470 4.48 9.08 17.18
C ARG A 470 4.36 7.81 17.99
N MET A 471 4.52 6.68 17.32
CA MET A 471 4.32 5.36 17.91
C MET A 471 5.67 4.85 18.43
N ILE A 472 5.77 4.50 19.72
CA ILE A 472 6.98 3.89 20.28
C ILE A 472 6.96 2.38 19.99
N ASN A 473 8.01 1.87 19.37
CA ASN A 473 8.10 0.47 18.95
C ASN A 473 9.42 -0.24 19.32
N SER A 474 10.37 0.46 19.94
CA SER A 474 11.51 -0.16 20.61
C SER A 474 11.91 0.68 21.82
N ILE A 475 12.30 0.01 22.90
CA ILE A 475 12.73 0.67 24.16
C ILE A 475 13.95 -0.08 24.67
N GLU A 476 14.89 0.66 25.23
CA GLU A 476 16.06 0.15 25.91
C GLU A 476 15.69 -0.63 27.17
N GLY A 477 16.40 -1.73 27.38
CA GLY A 477 16.17 -2.56 28.54
C GLY A 477 16.57 -4.00 28.31
N ARG A 478 16.59 -4.73 29.42
CA ARG A 478 16.97 -6.13 29.47
C ARG A 478 15.83 -7.04 29.00
N THR A 479 16.11 -7.93 28.06
CA THR A 479 15.19 -8.99 27.68
C THR A 479 15.04 -10.01 28.82
N VAL A 480 13.80 -10.39 29.12
CA VAL A 480 13.44 -11.31 30.20
C VAL A 480 12.51 -12.41 29.70
N THR A 481 12.38 -13.50 30.45
CA THR A 481 11.36 -14.52 30.16
C THR A 481 10.05 -14.23 30.90
N ALA A 482 8.96 -14.85 30.45
CA ALA A 482 7.64 -14.69 31.08
C ALA A 482 7.59 -15.20 32.53
N ASP A 483 8.39 -16.22 32.85
CA ASP A 483 8.48 -16.86 34.16
C ASP A 483 9.53 -16.23 35.10
N GLU A 484 10.33 -15.29 34.59
CA GLU A 484 11.34 -14.60 35.40
C GLU A 484 10.70 -13.80 36.54
N THR A 485 11.29 -13.88 37.73
CA THR A 485 10.87 -13.05 38.87
C THR A 485 11.57 -11.71 38.81
N LEU A 486 10.80 -10.63 38.70
CA LEU A 486 11.31 -9.27 38.61
C LEU A 486 11.69 -8.71 39.99
N ALA A 487 12.67 -7.82 40.03
CA ALA A 487 13.01 -7.03 41.21
C ALA A 487 11.94 -5.98 41.53
N ALA A 488 12.00 -5.41 42.73
CA ALA A 488 11.11 -4.31 43.10
C ALA A 488 11.43 -3.06 42.24
N GLY A 489 10.40 -2.44 41.66
CA GLY A 489 10.54 -1.29 40.76
C GLY A 489 10.80 -1.66 39.30
N GLU A 490 10.76 -2.95 38.94
CA GLU A 490 10.82 -3.40 37.55
C GLU A 490 9.41 -3.74 37.03
N THR A 491 9.13 -3.34 35.79
CA THR A 491 7.94 -3.79 35.05
C THR A 491 8.37 -4.47 33.76
N ARG A 492 7.73 -5.60 33.46
CA ARG A 492 7.86 -6.29 32.17
C ARG A 492 6.86 -5.74 31.17
N LEU A 493 7.36 -5.29 30.03
CA LEU A 493 6.59 -4.87 28.87
C LEU A 493 6.77 -5.85 27.72
N ASN A 494 5.73 -6.03 26.91
CA ASN A 494 5.87 -6.66 25.60
C ASN A 494 5.96 -5.55 24.56
N ILE A 495 7.11 -5.41 23.91
CA ILE A 495 7.34 -4.45 22.83
C ILE A 495 7.67 -5.25 21.57
N MET A 496 6.80 -5.17 20.56
CA MET A 496 6.93 -5.90 19.28
C MET A 496 7.04 -7.44 19.41
N GLY A 497 6.66 -8.03 20.54
CA GLY A 497 6.80 -9.47 20.81
C GLY A 497 7.85 -9.78 21.88
N ASP A 498 8.83 -8.89 22.07
CA ASP A 498 9.88 -9.07 23.07
C ASP A 498 9.43 -8.65 24.46
N LEU A 499 9.70 -9.52 25.45
CA LEU A 499 9.49 -9.22 26.85
C LEU A 499 10.73 -8.49 27.40
N ILE A 500 10.58 -7.21 27.71
CA ILE A 500 11.66 -6.34 28.18
C ILE A 500 11.33 -5.77 29.56
N VAL A 501 12.37 -5.58 30.37
CA VAL A 501 12.32 -4.69 31.54
C VAL A 501 13.03 -3.39 31.14
N PRO A 502 12.30 -2.27 30.97
CA PRO A 502 12.92 -1.01 30.59
C PRO A 502 14.00 -0.57 31.58
N GLY A 503 15.14 -0.12 31.06
CA GLY A 503 16.31 0.21 31.87
C GLY A 503 17.45 0.75 31.02
N ASP A 504 18.38 1.43 31.69
CA ASP A 504 19.63 1.96 31.12
C ASP A 504 20.67 0.82 31.14
N GLU A 505 20.88 0.20 29.98
CA GLU A 505 21.72 -0.98 29.84
C GLU A 505 23.18 -0.62 29.50
N ASP A 506 23.41 0.53 28.86
CA ASP A 506 24.77 0.98 28.51
C ASP A 506 25.41 1.92 29.55
N GLY A 507 24.62 2.41 30.51
CA GLY A 507 25.05 3.19 31.66
C GLY A 507 25.26 4.68 31.38
N ASP A 508 24.68 5.21 30.31
CA ASP A 508 24.81 6.62 29.92
C ASP A 508 23.85 7.57 30.68
N GLY A 509 22.90 7.02 31.46
CA GLY A 509 21.91 7.74 32.24
C GLY A 509 20.64 8.09 31.47
N VAL A 510 20.47 7.57 30.26
CA VAL A 510 19.32 7.77 29.36
C VAL A 510 18.60 6.43 29.18
N ILE A 511 17.29 6.48 28.97
CA ILE A 511 16.51 5.31 28.54
C ILE A 511 16.15 5.55 27.08
N SER A 512 16.95 5.04 26.17
CA SER A 512 16.73 5.26 24.75
C SER A 512 15.52 4.48 24.24
N ALA A 513 14.85 5.03 23.23
CA ALA A 513 13.75 4.37 22.54
C ALA A 513 13.72 4.81 21.07
N VAL A 514 12.93 4.09 20.27
CA VAL A 514 12.64 4.47 18.88
C VAL A 514 11.15 4.68 18.74
N SER A 515 10.80 5.79 18.09
CA SER A 515 9.44 6.09 17.66
C SER A 515 9.38 6.35 16.15
N PHE A 516 8.18 6.32 15.58
CA PHE A 516 7.98 6.71 14.18
C PHE A 516 6.65 7.45 13.98
N TYR A 517 6.61 8.27 12.93
CA TYR A 517 5.38 8.85 12.38
C TYR A 517 5.18 8.39 10.94
N TYR A 518 3.93 8.15 10.55
CA TYR A 518 3.58 7.59 9.26
C TYR A 518 2.41 8.37 8.66
N GLY A 519 2.52 8.81 7.40
CA GLY A 519 1.56 9.74 6.78
C GLY A 519 0.08 9.36 6.90
N PRO A 520 -0.30 8.09 6.66
CA PRO A 520 -1.68 7.63 6.87
C PRO A 520 -2.23 7.78 8.30
N PHE A 521 -1.42 8.15 9.30
CA PHE A 521 -1.92 8.51 10.63
C PHE A 521 -2.66 9.85 10.68
N ASP A 522 -2.43 10.75 9.72
CA ASP A 522 -3.20 11.99 9.54
C ASP A 522 -4.52 11.75 8.79
N GLY A 523 -4.69 10.54 8.25
CA GLY A 523 -5.82 10.11 7.45
C GLY A 523 -5.59 10.23 5.97
N GLY A 524 -6.69 10.20 5.23
CA GLY A 524 -6.66 10.26 3.79
C GLY A 524 -7.89 9.66 3.15
N SER A 525 -8.07 10.00 1.88
CA SER A 525 -9.25 9.61 1.12
C SER A 525 -8.87 8.73 -0.08
N ILE A 526 -8.00 7.76 0.14
CA ILE A 526 -7.51 6.87 -0.94
C ILE A 526 -8.65 6.15 -1.68
N LEU A 527 -9.69 5.72 -0.94
CA LEU A 527 -10.88 5.12 -1.56
C LEU A 527 -11.57 6.09 -2.52
N ARG A 528 -11.72 7.36 -2.10
CA ARG A 528 -12.26 8.45 -2.92
C ARG A 528 -11.41 8.67 -4.17
N GLY A 529 -10.08 8.66 -4.03
CA GLY A 529 -9.14 8.76 -5.13
C GLY A 529 -9.37 7.69 -6.19
N PHE A 530 -9.40 6.42 -5.78
CA PHE A 530 -9.69 5.31 -6.70
C PHE A 530 -11.11 5.32 -7.26
N ARG A 531 -12.10 5.76 -6.50
CA ARG A 531 -13.47 5.95 -7.01
C ARG A 531 -13.50 7.00 -8.10
N LYS A 532 -12.79 8.12 -7.92
CA LYS A 532 -12.71 9.17 -8.95
C LYS A 532 -11.94 8.73 -10.19
N PHE A 533 -10.96 7.83 -10.09
CA PHE A 533 -10.36 7.20 -11.27
C PHE A 533 -11.38 6.43 -12.11
N GLN A 534 -12.28 5.69 -11.44
CA GLN A 534 -13.33 4.93 -12.10
C GLN A 534 -14.35 5.84 -12.81
N GLU A 535 -14.51 7.08 -12.32
CA GLU A 535 -15.45 8.08 -12.84
C GLU A 535 -14.83 9.04 -13.87
N ALA A 536 -13.50 9.11 -13.98
CA ALA A 536 -12.79 10.10 -14.79
C ALA A 536 -13.16 10.05 -16.29
N ASP A 537 -13.32 11.23 -16.90
CA ASP A 537 -13.62 11.38 -18.33
C ASP A 537 -12.36 11.61 -19.17
N THR A 538 -11.35 12.25 -18.57
CA THR A 538 -10.07 12.59 -19.21
C THR A 538 -8.89 12.19 -18.32
N VAL A 539 -7.69 12.13 -18.90
CA VAL A 539 -6.46 11.94 -18.08
C VAL A 539 -6.23 13.08 -17.09
N GLU A 540 -6.75 14.28 -17.33
CA GLU A 540 -6.65 15.40 -16.38
C GLU A 540 -7.57 15.20 -15.17
N ASP A 541 -8.80 14.71 -15.37
CA ASP A 541 -9.69 14.34 -14.26
C ASP A 541 -9.04 13.24 -13.40
N PHE A 542 -8.42 12.26 -14.07
CA PHE A 542 -7.66 11.22 -13.40
C PHE A 542 -6.50 11.82 -12.60
N ARG A 543 -5.67 12.68 -13.22
CA ARG A 543 -4.53 13.31 -12.56
C ARG A 543 -4.97 14.09 -11.33
N GLN A 544 -6.02 14.91 -11.41
CA GLN A 544 -6.53 15.66 -10.25
C GLN A 544 -7.01 14.77 -9.10
N SER A 545 -7.45 13.55 -9.41
CA SER A 545 -7.88 12.57 -8.41
C SER A 545 -6.72 12.04 -7.56
N MET A 546 -5.47 12.14 -8.04
CA MET A 546 -4.26 11.82 -7.26
C MET A 546 -4.10 12.70 -6.01
N ARG A 547 -4.74 13.89 -5.95
CA ARG A 547 -4.70 14.77 -4.76
C ARG A 547 -5.26 14.13 -3.47
N HIS A 548 -5.98 13.01 -3.59
CA HIS A 548 -6.54 12.24 -2.48
C HIS A 548 -5.56 11.19 -1.89
N PHE A 549 -4.37 11.05 -2.46
CA PHE A 549 -3.44 9.97 -2.13
C PHE A 549 -2.47 10.39 -1.02
N ILE A 550 -2.56 9.71 0.11
CA ILE A 550 -1.71 9.93 1.29
C ILE A 550 -1.15 8.57 1.71
N GLY A 551 0.17 8.48 1.78
CA GLY A 551 0.88 7.23 2.03
C GLY A 551 0.55 6.14 0.99
N TYR A 552 0.39 6.48 -0.28
CA TYR A 552 0.27 5.50 -1.35
C TYR A 552 1.63 5.29 -2.04
N GLY A 553 2.19 4.09 -1.98
CA GLY A 553 3.54 3.79 -2.51
C GLY A 553 3.54 3.36 -3.97
N GLY A 554 2.76 4.01 -4.81
CA GLY A 554 2.70 3.71 -6.24
C GLY A 554 2.70 4.97 -7.10
N SER A 555 3.13 4.82 -8.34
CA SER A 555 2.94 5.82 -9.38
C SER A 555 1.87 5.34 -10.35
N MET A 556 1.13 6.30 -10.90
CA MET A 556 0.03 6.08 -11.82
C MET A 556 0.37 6.58 -13.22
N MET A 557 -0.18 5.89 -14.21
CA MET A 557 -0.17 6.32 -15.59
C MET A 557 -1.56 6.09 -16.18
N ALA A 558 -2.02 7.05 -16.98
CA ALA A 558 -3.31 6.96 -17.63
C ALA A 558 -3.24 7.42 -19.09
N ALA A 559 -4.13 6.87 -19.90
CA ALA A 559 -4.34 7.23 -21.28
C ALA A 559 -5.84 7.35 -21.56
N ASP A 560 -6.26 8.38 -22.27
CA ASP A 560 -7.68 8.57 -22.63
C ASP A 560 -7.93 8.40 -24.13
N ARG A 561 -9.21 8.24 -24.47
CA ARG A 561 -9.67 8.09 -25.85
C ARG A 561 -9.50 9.35 -26.71
N GLU A 562 -9.21 10.50 -26.10
CA GLU A 562 -9.05 11.79 -26.78
C GLU A 562 -7.60 12.02 -27.27
N GLY A 563 -6.71 11.06 -27.04
CA GLY A 563 -5.33 11.11 -27.53
C GLY A 563 -4.31 11.48 -26.45
N SER A 564 -4.72 11.68 -25.19
CA SER A 564 -3.86 12.20 -24.13
C SER A 564 -3.31 11.11 -23.21
N VAL A 565 -2.11 11.35 -22.65
CA VAL A 565 -1.44 10.47 -21.68
C VAL A 565 -0.88 11.28 -20.52
N MET A 566 -0.75 10.65 -19.35
CA MET A 566 -0.14 11.27 -18.19
C MET A 566 0.65 10.28 -17.33
N TYR A 567 1.66 10.78 -16.62
CA TYR A 567 2.36 10.10 -15.53
C TYR A 567 2.33 10.98 -14.28
N SER A 568 2.09 10.37 -13.12
CA SER A 568 2.26 11.01 -11.82
C SER A 568 2.60 9.99 -10.75
N ALA A 569 3.60 10.29 -9.93
CA ALA A 569 3.90 9.55 -8.70
C ALA A 569 3.39 10.26 -7.44
N TYR A 570 2.48 11.23 -7.60
CA TYR A 570 2.07 12.07 -6.49
C TYR A 570 1.38 11.26 -5.39
N HIS A 571 1.88 11.45 -4.19
CA HIS A 571 1.15 11.27 -2.94
C HIS A 571 1.69 12.30 -1.96
N ALA A 572 0.93 12.59 -0.91
CA ALA A 572 1.34 13.59 0.06
C ALA A 572 2.59 13.14 0.81
N VAL A 573 3.68 13.90 0.67
CA VAL A 573 4.97 13.73 1.34
C VAL A 573 5.28 15.00 2.12
N PRO A 574 5.78 14.91 3.37
CA PRO A 574 6.14 16.09 4.14
C PRO A 574 7.31 16.85 3.50
N CYS A 575 7.24 18.18 3.47
CA CYS A 575 8.32 19.01 2.90
C CYS A 575 9.63 18.93 3.70
N ARG A 576 9.52 18.60 4.99
CA ARG A 576 10.63 18.52 5.96
C ARG A 576 11.42 19.82 6.12
N GLU A 577 10.77 20.97 5.90
CA GLU A 577 11.38 22.30 6.11
C GLU A 577 11.73 22.58 7.57
N TYR A 578 11.08 21.88 8.51
CA TYR A 578 11.39 21.97 9.95
C TYR A 578 12.72 21.32 10.33
N LEU A 579 13.30 20.49 9.45
CA LEU A 579 14.59 19.85 9.65
C LEU A 579 15.71 20.77 9.14
N PRO A 580 16.51 21.39 10.03
CA PRO A 580 17.49 22.38 9.62
C PRO A 580 18.63 21.79 8.79
N ARG A 581 19.08 22.57 7.81
CA ARG A 581 20.24 22.28 6.95
C ARG A 581 21.37 23.27 7.22
N ASP A 582 22.61 22.82 7.01
CA ASP A 582 23.78 23.70 7.01
C ASP A 582 23.74 24.64 5.80
N ALA A 583 23.86 25.95 6.05
CA ALA A 583 23.70 26.97 5.01
C ALA A 583 24.80 26.97 3.94
N GLY A 584 25.95 26.33 4.19
CA GLY A 584 27.05 26.24 3.23
C GLY A 584 26.98 25.02 2.32
N THR A 585 26.37 23.94 2.79
CA THR A 585 26.37 22.62 2.14
C THR A 585 24.98 22.11 1.77
N ASN A 586 23.92 22.70 2.29
CA ASN A 586 22.53 22.24 2.15
C ASN A 586 22.25 20.81 2.66
N VAL A 587 23.19 20.22 3.40
CA VAL A 587 22.99 18.93 4.08
C VAL A 587 22.27 19.20 5.40
N TRP A 588 21.33 18.32 5.77
CA TRP A 588 20.73 18.36 7.10
C TRP A 588 21.79 18.35 8.19
N ILE A 589 21.59 19.06 9.29
CA ILE A 589 22.52 19.02 10.43
C ILE A 589 22.36 17.71 11.23
N ALA A 590 23.26 17.47 12.18
CA ALA A 590 23.19 16.28 13.03
C ALA A 590 21.82 16.15 13.73
N GLY A 591 21.24 14.95 13.70
CA GLY A 591 19.92 14.66 14.26
C GLY A 591 18.74 15.14 13.41
N ALA A 592 18.96 15.74 12.23
CA ALA A 592 17.89 16.27 11.37
C ALA A 592 17.83 15.60 9.98
N ASP A 593 18.65 14.59 9.69
CA ASP A 593 18.64 13.90 8.39
C ASP A 593 17.47 12.89 8.35
N PRO A 594 16.44 13.09 7.50
CA PRO A 594 15.27 12.23 7.44
C PRO A 594 15.56 10.85 6.86
N ARG A 595 16.76 10.60 6.29
CA ARG A 595 17.17 9.26 5.82
C ARG A 595 17.65 8.36 6.96
N ARG A 596 17.61 8.85 8.19
CA ARG A 596 18.15 8.27 9.43
C ARG A 596 17.17 8.54 10.57
N LEU A 597 17.46 7.98 11.74
CA LEU A 597 16.75 8.37 12.95
C LEU A 597 16.96 9.86 13.26
N ILE A 598 15.86 10.60 13.28
CA ILE A 598 15.78 12.00 13.66
C ILE A 598 15.88 12.11 15.19
N ASP A 599 16.52 13.15 15.71
CA ASP A 599 16.57 13.43 17.14
C ASP A 599 15.18 13.87 17.64
N GLY A 600 14.44 12.90 18.19
CA GLY A 600 13.10 13.09 18.71
C GLY A 600 13.04 13.94 19.99
N THR A 601 14.18 14.25 20.60
CA THR A 601 14.26 15.19 21.73
C THR A 601 14.24 16.65 21.27
N GLN A 602 14.51 16.90 19.99
CA GLN A 602 14.56 18.25 19.40
C GLN A 602 13.44 18.47 18.37
N TYR A 603 13.16 17.47 17.54
CA TYR A 603 12.24 17.58 16.42
C TYR A 603 11.02 16.68 16.63
N GLY A 604 9.82 17.25 16.42
CA GLY A 604 8.56 16.55 16.58
C GLY A 604 8.08 15.86 15.31
N ALA A 605 6.90 15.24 15.41
CA ALA A 605 6.16 14.75 14.25
C ALA A 605 5.74 15.90 13.32
N TRP A 606 5.74 15.61 12.03
CA TRP A 606 5.07 16.43 11.02
C TRP A 606 3.58 16.09 10.92
N SER A 607 2.83 16.91 10.19
CA SER A 607 1.43 16.65 9.84
C SER A 607 1.09 17.11 8.43
N ILE A 608 0.15 16.42 7.78
CA ILE A 608 -0.39 16.76 6.46
C ILE A 608 -1.82 17.28 6.69
N PRO A 609 -2.05 18.61 6.66
CA PRO A 609 -3.38 19.16 6.87
C PRO A 609 -4.29 18.81 5.69
N LEU A 610 -5.53 18.39 6.00
CA LEU A 610 -6.50 17.96 5.01
C LEU A 610 -7.69 18.92 4.92
N ASP A 611 -8.18 19.13 3.70
CA ASP A 611 -9.41 19.87 3.45
C ASP A 611 -10.65 19.02 3.74
N ALA A 612 -11.84 19.62 3.67
CA ALA A 612 -13.11 18.92 3.90
C ALA A 612 -13.40 17.82 2.84
N GLN A 613 -12.62 17.76 1.76
CA GLN A 613 -12.67 16.73 0.72
C GLN A 613 -11.57 15.68 0.92
N GLY A 614 -10.85 15.69 2.04
CA GLY A 614 -9.79 14.74 2.36
C GLY A 614 -8.58 14.81 1.42
N ARG A 615 -8.37 15.96 0.76
CA ARG A 615 -7.15 16.27 -0.01
C ARG A 615 -6.21 17.07 0.87
N VAL A 616 -4.94 17.14 0.48
CA VAL A 616 -3.99 18.08 1.12
C VAL A 616 -4.53 19.51 0.99
N ASP A 617 -4.71 20.18 2.13
CA ASP A 617 -5.00 21.62 2.18
C ASP A 617 -3.68 22.38 2.07
N GLU A 618 -3.26 22.64 0.83
CA GLU A 618 -2.00 23.35 0.54
C GLU A 618 -1.96 24.76 1.15
N ALA A 619 -3.13 25.40 1.33
CA ALA A 619 -3.20 26.73 1.94
C ALA A 619 -3.00 26.66 3.47
N ALA A 620 -3.63 25.69 4.13
CA ALA A 620 -3.36 25.40 5.53
C ALA A 620 -1.92 24.94 5.74
N ALA A 621 -1.37 24.15 4.82
CA ALA A 621 0.01 23.68 4.87
C ALA A 621 1.00 24.86 4.82
N ALA A 622 0.83 25.77 3.86
CA ALA A 622 1.65 26.98 3.75
C ALA A 622 1.53 27.91 4.98
N ALA A 623 0.42 27.86 5.71
CA ALA A 623 0.17 28.69 6.89
C ALA A 623 0.50 28.02 8.23
N GLY A 624 0.63 26.68 8.26
CA GLY A 624 0.64 25.84 9.46
C GLY A 624 1.98 25.79 10.21
N GLY A 625 3.02 26.43 9.67
CA GLY A 625 4.39 26.30 10.15
C GLY A 625 5.15 25.17 9.45
N PRO A 626 6.46 25.04 9.72
CA PRO A 626 7.34 24.16 8.95
C PRO A 626 7.06 22.65 9.17
N GLU A 627 6.40 22.27 10.27
CA GLU A 627 6.00 20.89 10.58
C GLU A 627 4.67 20.48 9.90
N ALA A 628 3.85 21.44 9.47
CA ALA A 628 2.57 21.20 8.82
C ALA A 628 2.68 21.50 7.32
N CYS A 629 3.59 20.84 6.61
CA CYS A 629 3.87 21.07 5.19
C CYS A 629 3.81 19.78 4.39
N ALA A 630 3.22 19.83 3.19
CA ALA A 630 3.27 18.77 2.20
C ALA A 630 3.75 19.32 0.85
N VAL A 631 4.53 18.51 0.11
CA VAL A 631 5.03 18.90 -1.21
C VAL A 631 3.86 19.30 -2.11
N PRO A 632 3.83 20.53 -2.67
CA PRO A 632 2.70 20.99 -3.46
C PRO A 632 2.45 20.13 -4.68
N PHE A 633 1.18 19.85 -4.97
CA PHE A 633 0.80 18.93 -6.04
C PHE A 633 1.39 19.31 -7.39
N ASP A 634 1.29 20.59 -7.78
CA ASP A 634 1.78 21.05 -9.08
C ASP A 634 3.31 21.26 -9.14
N GLN A 635 4.01 21.07 -8.01
CA GLN A 635 5.48 21.02 -7.98
C GLN A 635 6.02 19.58 -8.02
N TRP A 636 5.18 18.57 -7.78
CA TRP A 636 5.59 17.17 -7.89
C TRP A 636 6.04 16.80 -9.32
N PRO A 637 7.05 15.94 -9.51
CA PRO A 637 7.44 15.45 -10.84
C PRO A 637 6.29 14.73 -11.55
N GLN A 638 5.81 15.32 -12.64
CA GLN A 638 4.66 14.82 -13.38
C GLN A 638 4.81 15.12 -14.87
N ALA A 639 4.14 14.34 -15.71
CA ALA A 639 4.07 14.59 -17.14
C ALA A 639 2.62 14.51 -17.63
N LEU A 640 2.19 15.48 -18.43
CA LEU A 640 0.90 15.47 -19.11
C LEU A 640 1.13 15.87 -20.57
N ASN A 641 0.86 14.94 -21.49
CA ASN A 641 1.07 15.14 -22.93
C ASN A 641 2.46 15.70 -23.27
N PRO A 642 3.55 15.06 -22.81
CA PRO A 642 4.89 15.59 -23.00
C PRO A 642 5.25 15.63 -24.49
N SER A 643 6.17 16.52 -24.88
CA SER A 643 6.55 16.69 -26.30
C SER A 643 7.19 15.45 -26.91
N LYS A 644 7.72 14.54 -26.10
CA LYS A 644 8.23 13.23 -26.54
C LYS A 644 7.12 12.25 -26.97
N GLN A 645 5.85 12.61 -26.76
CA GLN A 645 4.65 11.88 -27.15
C GLN A 645 4.42 10.52 -26.46
N TYR A 646 5.21 10.20 -25.44
CA TYR A 646 5.01 9.03 -24.59
C TYR A 646 5.37 9.35 -23.14
N VAL A 647 4.89 8.51 -22.23
CA VAL A 647 5.33 8.43 -20.84
C VAL A 647 5.69 6.99 -20.52
N HIS A 648 6.66 6.78 -19.63
CA HIS A 648 7.11 5.45 -19.22
C HIS A 648 7.55 5.49 -17.75
N HIS A 649 7.45 4.37 -17.06
CA HIS A 649 8.04 4.18 -15.75
C HIS A 649 8.30 2.70 -15.50
N ALA A 650 9.45 2.40 -14.90
CA ALA A 650 9.87 1.06 -14.52
C ALA A 650 10.50 1.05 -13.13
N ASN A 651 9.87 1.78 -12.18
CA ASN A 651 10.38 2.02 -10.83
C ASN A 651 11.71 2.82 -10.81
N ASN A 652 12.02 3.51 -11.90
CA ASN A 652 13.16 4.40 -12.06
C ASN A 652 12.89 5.75 -11.38
N ASP A 653 13.85 6.65 -11.48
CA ASP A 653 13.72 8.02 -11.01
C ASP A 653 12.46 8.73 -11.58
N PRO A 654 11.61 9.33 -10.73
CA PRO A 654 10.36 9.94 -11.18
C PRO A 654 10.58 11.23 -11.98
N GLY A 655 11.68 11.94 -11.78
CA GLY A 655 11.84 13.34 -12.22
C GLY A 655 13.26 13.80 -12.55
N GLY A 656 14.24 12.91 -12.57
CA GLY A 656 15.66 13.28 -12.68
C GLY A 656 16.31 13.69 -11.35
N ILE A 657 15.68 13.41 -10.21
CA ILE A 657 16.07 13.86 -8.86
C ILE A 657 17.42 13.29 -8.43
N ALA A 658 17.66 12.00 -8.66
CA ALA A 658 18.92 11.33 -8.34
C ALA A 658 19.94 11.42 -9.49
N THR A 659 19.58 11.94 -10.66
CA THR A 659 20.45 11.86 -11.85
C THR A 659 21.61 12.86 -11.84
N ASP A 660 21.46 13.99 -11.15
CA ASP A 660 22.51 14.99 -10.99
C ASP A 660 23.51 14.65 -9.87
N ASN A 661 23.27 13.53 -9.18
CA ASN A 661 24.12 12.99 -8.12
C ASN A 661 24.15 13.87 -6.86
N ASP A 662 23.09 14.66 -6.61
CA ASP A 662 22.94 15.53 -5.45
C ASP A 662 21.47 15.64 -4.99
N ILE A 663 20.96 14.58 -4.37
CA ILE A 663 19.59 14.54 -3.83
C ILE A 663 19.30 15.59 -2.73
N PHE A 664 20.27 16.42 -2.35
CA PHE A 664 20.14 17.44 -1.32
C PHE A 664 19.94 18.84 -1.88
N ASP A 665 20.16 19.09 -3.17
CA ASP A 665 19.91 20.40 -3.78
C ASP A 665 18.54 20.53 -4.46
N ASP A 666 17.76 19.45 -4.43
CA ASP A 666 16.35 19.44 -4.79
C ASP A 666 15.50 20.37 -3.90
N PRO A 667 14.42 20.96 -4.46
CA PRO A 667 13.47 21.75 -3.69
C PRO A 667 12.84 21.00 -2.52
N TYR A 668 12.62 19.68 -2.68
CA TYR A 668 12.02 18.82 -1.67
C TYR A 668 12.71 17.46 -1.63
N TYR A 669 12.85 16.91 -0.42
CA TYR A 669 13.28 15.52 -0.27
C TYR A 669 12.05 14.61 -0.23
N ILE A 670 11.94 13.74 -1.23
CA ILE A 670 10.81 12.82 -1.39
C ILE A 670 11.18 11.34 -1.27
N GLY A 671 12.45 11.00 -1.01
CA GLY A 671 12.92 9.62 -0.81
C GLY A 671 13.99 9.17 -1.82
N GLY A 672 14.13 7.85 -1.97
CA GLY A 672 15.13 7.18 -2.80
C GLY A 672 16.13 6.33 -2.01
N PRO A 673 17.06 5.61 -2.67
CA PRO A 673 17.23 5.51 -4.13
C PRO A 673 16.18 4.63 -4.83
N TRP A 674 15.84 4.97 -6.08
CA TRP A 674 14.98 4.16 -6.96
C TRP A 674 15.79 3.15 -7.78
N ILE A 675 15.11 2.25 -8.52
CA ILE A 675 15.76 1.20 -9.30
C ILE A 675 16.66 1.82 -10.39
N GLU A 676 17.81 1.19 -10.66
CA GLU A 676 18.93 1.61 -11.54
C GLU A 676 18.59 2.02 -12.99
N GLY A 677 17.31 1.96 -13.40
CA GLY A 677 16.84 2.51 -14.66
C GLY A 677 17.07 1.64 -15.90
N TYR A 678 17.73 0.48 -15.82
CA TYR A 678 17.99 -0.37 -17.00
C TYR A 678 16.71 -0.78 -17.76
N ARG A 679 15.64 -1.14 -17.05
CA ARG A 679 14.34 -1.47 -17.67
C ARG A 679 13.68 -0.24 -18.28
N ALA A 680 13.75 0.90 -17.59
CA ALA A 680 13.18 2.16 -18.07
C ALA A 680 13.87 2.63 -19.35
N ALA A 681 15.21 2.60 -19.39
CA ALA A 681 16.00 2.94 -20.57
C ALA A 681 15.65 2.05 -21.77
N GLN A 682 15.49 0.73 -21.57
CA GLN A 682 15.06 -0.17 -22.64
C GLN A 682 13.65 0.11 -23.17
N ILE A 683 12.71 0.51 -22.30
CA ILE A 683 11.37 0.92 -22.72
C ILE A 683 11.45 2.22 -23.53
N GLU A 684 12.21 3.20 -23.02
CA GLU A 684 12.44 4.50 -23.64
C GLU A 684 13.04 4.36 -25.04
N ASP A 685 14.15 3.63 -25.20
CA ASP A 685 14.80 3.39 -26.49
C ASP A 685 13.82 2.80 -27.52
N ARG A 686 13.02 1.81 -27.10
CA ARG A 686 12.05 1.13 -27.99
C ARG A 686 10.91 2.04 -28.40
N LEU A 687 10.39 2.85 -27.47
CA LEU A 687 9.32 3.82 -27.77
C LEU A 687 9.84 4.90 -28.73
N GLN A 688 11.04 5.42 -28.48
CA GLN A 688 11.68 6.40 -29.36
C GLN A 688 11.89 5.86 -30.77
N ASP A 689 12.44 4.65 -30.91
CA ASP A 689 12.65 3.99 -32.20
C ASP A 689 11.32 3.79 -32.95
N THR A 690 10.28 3.34 -32.25
CA THR A 690 8.96 3.04 -32.83
C THR A 690 8.25 4.32 -33.31
N ILE A 691 8.29 5.38 -32.49
CA ILE A 691 7.69 6.68 -32.84
C ILE A 691 8.47 7.34 -33.98
N ALA A 692 9.81 7.29 -33.95
CA ALA A 692 10.64 7.83 -35.02
C ALA A 692 10.44 7.10 -36.36
N ALA A 693 10.16 5.79 -36.32
CA ALA A 693 9.81 4.99 -37.50
C ALA A 693 8.39 5.26 -38.02
N GLY A 694 7.52 5.90 -37.22
CA GLY A 694 6.10 6.11 -37.53
C GLY A 694 5.31 4.80 -37.54
N THR A 695 5.72 3.82 -36.72
CA THR A 695 5.11 2.47 -36.66
C THR A 695 4.41 2.21 -35.32
N ALA A 696 4.09 3.27 -34.57
CA ALA A 696 3.45 3.17 -33.26
C ALA A 696 1.93 3.03 -33.37
#